data_AF-N1NWI5-F1
#
_entry.id   AF-N1NWI5-F1
#
_cell.length_a   1.000
_cell.length_b   1.000
_cell.length_c   1.000
_cell.angle_alpha   90.00
_cell.angle_beta   90.00
_cell.angle_gamma   90.00
#
_symmetry.space_group_name_H-M   'P 1'
#
loop_
_entity.id
_entity.type
_entity.pdbx_description
1 polymer ?
#
loop_
_entity_poly.entity_id
_entity_poly.type
_entity_poly.pdbx_seq_one_letter_code
_entity_poly.pdbx_strand_id
1 'polypeptide(L)'
;MVSVIDKLVFDFGGKTLVSLAPDNNTLCVANKNGLTKILKTNNPEEEPETLDSSKLVSSIKCYSNSHFLMTTMQGDALRYNIDSSQEELLARFALPLRDCCVIHSGKMAVFGGDDLELILLELDDETHKKHAIKIDEQVSQISYNSQMNILAVSMINGKVQIFSLTSTIPNKVHELNDYIVANSYDDTHRDKILSNMMDDIDKDNDNDLSETADPDENNVADPEFCAANRICTRVAWHPKGLHFALPCADDTVKIFSIKGYSLQKTLSTNLSSTKAHFIDLQFDPLRGTYIAAVDLNNKLTVWNWETSEIHYTREFKRKITNIAWKIQADSKTLDLVLGTWSGSIAIVQNLAESVVSNIPDQSVAESSTKHGLFVDSESDLENLEGNDDINKSDKLFSDITQEANAEDVFTQTHDGPSGLSEKRKYNFEDEEDFIDDDDGAGYISGKKPHNEHSYSRVHKTHSFPISLANTGKFRYMPFSPAGTPFGFTDRRYLTMNEVGYVSTVKNSEQYSITVSFFDVGRFREYHFEDLFGYDLCFLNEKGTLFGQSKTGQIQYRPHDSIHSNWTKIIPLQAGERITSVAATPVRVIVGTSLGYFRSFNQFGVPFAVEKTSPIVALTAQNYRVFSVHYSQFHGLSYSLSELGTSSKRYYKRECPLPMSLPNINSDMKKDANLDYYNFNPMGIKSLFFSSYGDPCIFGSDNTLLLLSKWRSPEESKWLPILDSNMEIWKMSGGKETTDIHVWPLALAYDTLNCILVKGKHIWPEFPLPLPSEMEIRMPVFVKSKLLEENKAILNKKNEIGADTEAEEGEEDKEIQIPVSMAAEEEYLRSKVLSELLTDTLENDGEMYGNENEVLAALNGAYDKALLRLFASACSDQNVEKALSLAHELKQDRALTAAVKISERAELPSLVKKINNIREARYEQQLK
;
A
#
# COMPACT_ATOMS: atom_id res chain seq x y z
N MET A 1 53.54 -3.38 18.52
CA MET A 1 53.17 -2.12 17.85
C MET A 1 52.24 -2.50 16.71
N VAL A 2 51.06 -1.88 16.59
CA VAL A 2 50.06 -2.31 15.59
C VAL A 2 50.59 -2.06 14.18
N SER A 3 50.73 -3.10 13.37
CA SER A 3 51.06 -3.01 11.94
C SER A 3 49.82 -3.28 11.09
N VAL A 4 49.85 -2.88 9.82
CA VAL A 4 48.83 -3.26 8.82
C VAL A 4 49.53 -3.74 7.56
N ILE A 5 49.14 -4.92 7.09
CA ILE A 5 49.65 -5.57 5.89
C ILE A 5 48.49 -5.74 4.91
N ASP A 6 48.58 -5.11 3.75
CA ASP A 6 47.70 -5.40 2.62
C ASP A 6 48.30 -6.59 1.83
N LYS A 7 47.54 -7.67 1.65
CA LYS A 7 47.90 -8.81 0.76
C LYS A 7 46.91 -8.87 -0.39
N LEU A 8 47.40 -8.76 -1.63
CA LEU A 8 46.59 -9.03 -2.81
C LEU A 8 46.29 -10.54 -2.87
N VAL A 9 45.04 -10.92 -3.16
CA VAL A 9 44.59 -12.32 -3.20
C VAL A 9 44.06 -12.68 -4.60
N PHE A 10 43.41 -11.72 -5.25
CA PHE A 10 42.91 -11.81 -6.62
C PHE A 10 43.40 -10.61 -7.43
N ASP A 11 43.80 -10.86 -8.67
CA ASP A 11 44.23 -9.82 -9.63
C ASP A 11 43.04 -9.01 -10.17
N PHE A 12 41.82 -9.56 -10.05
CA PHE A 12 40.56 -8.92 -10.40
C PHE A 12 39.88 -8.30 -9.17
N GLY A 13 39.39 -7.07 -9.33
CA GLY A 13 38.59 -6.37 -8.31
C GLY A 13 37.20 -6.96 -8.09
N GLY A 14 36.52 -6.49 -7.05
CA GLY A 14 35.18 -6.93 -6.66
C GLY A 14 35.08 -7.32 -5.18
N LYS A 15 33.84 -7.45 -4.71
CA LYS A 15 33.49 -7.92 -3.36
C LYS A 15 34.25 -9.20 -2.99
N THR A 16 35.17 -9.07 -2.04
CA THR A 16 35.96 -10.17 -1.48
C THR A 16 35.61 -10.37 0.00
N LEU A 17 35.06 -11.53 0.35
CA LEU A 17 34.62 -11.88 1.71
C LEU A 17 35.66 -12.79 2.40
N VAL A 18 35.84 -12.62 3.71
CA VAL A 18 36.79 -13.39 4.53
C VAL A 18 36.07 -14.22 5.60
N SER A 19 36.47 -15.48 5.78
CA SER A 19 35.99 -16.35 6.87
C SER A 19 37.12 -17.25 7.39
N LEU A 20 37.39 -17.18 8.69
CA LEU A 20 38.42 -18.00 9.36
C LEU A 20 37.78 -19.27 9.93
N ALA A 21 38.42 -20.42 9.74
CA ALA A 21 37.96 -21.70 10.27
C ALA A 21 38.25 -21.87 11.78
N PRO A 22 37.59 -22.83 12.47
CA PRO A 22 37.79 -23.06 13.90
C PRO A 22 39.21 -23.47 14.31
N ASP A 23 40.05 -23.93 13.38
CA ASP A 23 41.48 -24.15 13.59
C ASP A 23 42.27 -22.85 13.83
N ASN A 24 41.67 -21.69 13.56
CA ASN A 24 42.28 -20.37 13.63
C ASN A 24 43.56 -20.23 12.75
N ASN A 25 43.70 -21.11 11.75
CA ASN A 25 44.81 -21.14 10.80
C ASN A 25 44.29 -21.02 9.35
N THR A 26 43.26 -21.77 8.98
CA THR A 26 42.73 -21.83 7.61
C THR A 26 41.73 -20.70 7.37
N LEU A 27 42.11 -19.75 6.51
CA LEU A 27 41.30 -18.60 6.10
C LEU A 27 40.77 -18.82 4.69
N CYS A 28 39.45 -18.96 4.54
CA CYS A 28 38.80 -18.96 3.24
C CYS A 28 38.48 -17.52 2.84
N VAL A 29 38.86 -17.15 1.60
CA VAL A 29 38.64 -15.82 1.03
C VAL A 29 37.92 -16.00 -0.30
N ALA A 30 36.64 -15.62 -0.36
CA ALA A 30 35.79 -15.80 -1.53
C ALA A 30 35.58 -14.48 -2.28
N ASN A 31 35.76 -14.48 -3.60
CA ASN A 31 35.49 -13.35 -4.47
C ASN A 31 34.20 -13.59 -5.28
N LYS A 32 33.34 -12.56 -5.38
CA LYS A 32 32.04 -12.65 -6.07
C LYS A 32 32.11 -13.10 -7.54
N ASN A 33 33.28 -13.02 -8.18
CA ASN A 33 33.49 -13.40 -9.58
C ASN A 33 33.58 -14.93 -9.79
N GLY A 34 33.55 -15.73 -8.72
CA GLY A 34 33.48 -17.20 -8.77
C GLY A 34 34.76 -17.93 -8.39
N LEU A 35 35.61 -17.33 -7.54
CA LEU A 35 36.87 -17.93 -7.09
C LEU A 35 37.01 -17.79 -5.57
N THR A 36 37.35 -18.89 -4.91
CA THR A 36 37.68 -18.93 -3.48
C THR A 36 39.13 -19.37 -3.30
N LYS A 37 39.89 -18.64 -2.48
CA LYS A 37 41.27 -18.98 -2.12
C LYS A 37 41.39 -19.31 -0.64
N ILE A 38 42.11 -20.38 -0.35
CA ILE A 38 42.33 -20.91 0.99
C ILE A 38 43.77 -20.56 1.41
N LEU A 39 43.92 -19.77 2.47
CA LEU A 39 45.22 -19.32 2.96
C LEU A 39 45.52 -19.92 4.35
N LYS A 40 46.69 -20.54 4.51
CA LYS A 40 47.20 -20.98 5.82
C LYS A 40 47.86 -19.80 6.52
N THR A 41 47.14 -19.16 7.44
CA THR A 41 47.55 -17.89 8.06
C THR A 41 48.72 -18.00 9.03
N ASN A 42 49.19 -19.20 9.37
CA ASN A 42 50.44 -19.42 10.10
C ASN A 42 51.65 -19.60 9.16
N ASN A 43 51.42 -19.95 7.89
CA ASN A 43 52.42 -20.08 6.82
C ASN A 43 52.12 -19.06 5.69
N PRO A 44 52.24 -17.73 5.92
CA PRO A 44 51.75 -16.72 4.97
C PRO A 44 52.48 -16.66 3.62
N GLU A 45 53.61 -17.38 3.48
CA GLU A 45 54.40 -17.56 2.26
C GLU A 45 54.02 -18.83 1.46
N GLU A 46 53.18 -19.70 2.02
CA GLU A 46 52.64 -20.88 1.32
C GLU A 46 51.66 -20.44 0.21
N GLU A 47 51.72 -21.09 -0.95
CA GLU A 47 50.83 -20.75 -2.08
C GLU A 47 49.38 -21.10 -1.74
N PRO A 48 48.41 -20.22 -2.05
CA PRO A 48 47.02 -20.43 -1.68
C PRO A 48 46.34 -21.47 -2.58
N GLU A 49 45.78 -22.51 -1.98
CA GLU A 49 44.85 -23.41 -2.69
C GLU A 49 43.71 -22.57 -3.28
N THR A 50 43.39 -22.84 -4.54
CA THR A 50 42.37 -22.12 -5.29
C THR A 50 41.27 -23.09 -5.70
N LEU A 51 40.04 -22.71 -5.41
CA LEU A 51 38.82 -23.49 -5.60
C LEU A 51 37.84 -22.66 -6.43
N ASP A 52 37.38 -23.22 -7.54
CA ASP A 52 36.30 -22.63 -8.34
C ASP A 52 34.99 -22.71 -7.54
N SER A 53 34.31 -21.57 -7.38
CA SER A 53 33.12 -21.46 -6.55
C SER A 53 32.02 -20.67 -7.27
N SER A 54 30.77 -20.79 -6.82
CA SER A 54 29.67 -20.11 -7.51
C SER A 54 29.81 -18.58 -7.52
N LYS A 55 29.27 -17.95 -8.56
CA LYS A 55 29.30 -16.49 -8.77
C LYS A 55 28.27 -15.79 -7.88
N LEU A 56 28.43 -14.47 -7.69
CA LEU A 56 27.51 -13.61 -6.93
C LEU A 56 27.34 -14.05 -5.46
N VAL A 57 28.46 -14.36 -4.79
CA VAL A 57 28.51 -14.77 -3.38
C VAL A 57 27.92 -13.70 -2.45
N SER A 58 26.96 -14.11 -1.61
CA SER A 58 26.34 -13.24 -0.61
C SER A 58 27.01 -13.35 0.77
N SER A 59 27.26 -14.59 1.23
CA SER A 59 27.89 -14.88 2.52
C SER A 59 28.71 -16.18 2.45
N ILE A 60 29.73 -16.27 3.30
CA ILE A 60 30.60 -17.45 3.48
C ILE A 60 30.85 -17.68 4.98
N LYS A 61 30.76 -18.94 5.42
CA LYS A 61 30.97 -19.36 6.83
C LYS A 61 31.77 -20.66 6.91
N CYS A 62 33.03 -20.57 7.33
CA CYS A 62 33.77 -21.73 7.80
C CYS A 62 33.19 -22.22 9.13
N TYR A 63 32.90 -23.53 9.24
CA TYR A 63 32.31 -24.12 10.46
C TYR A 63 33.03 -25.37 10.95
N SER A 64 33.91 -25.93 10.11
CA SER A 64 34.88 -26.96 10.48
C SER A 64 36.20 -26.68 9.76
N ASN A 65 37.24 -27.45 10.06
CA ASN A 65 38.56 -27.28 9.44
C ASN A 65 38.58 -27.71 7.96
N SER A 66 37.62 -28.54 7.56
CA SER A 66 37.51 -29.19 6.25
C SER A 66 36.30 -28.73 5.43
N HIS A 67 35.40 -27.90 5.99
CA HIS A 67 34.18 -27.47 5.30
C HIS A 67 33.79 -26.02 5.62
N PHE A 68 33.31 -25.34 4.58
CA PHE A 68 32.59 -24.07 4.69
C PHE A 68 31.25 -24.12 3.95
N LEU A 69 30.34 -23.26 4.37
CA LEU A 69 29.10 -22.97 3.64
C LEU A 69 29.25 -21.68 2.85
N MET A 70 28.61 -21.64 1.69
CA MET A 70 28.47 -20.47 0.84
C MET A 70 27.00 -20.28 0.45
N THR A 71 26.57 -19.03 0.36
CA THR A 71 25.26 -18.65 -0.20
C THR A 71 25.44 -17.71 -1.37
N THR A 72 24.54 -17.78 -2.36
CA THR A 72 24.58 -16.95 -3.56
C THR A 72 23.36 -16.04 -3.69
N MET A 73 23.52 -14.93 -4.40
CA MET A 73 22.42 -14.05 -4.81
C MET A 73 21.52 -14.67 -5.90
N GLN A 74 21.82 -15.89 -6.36
CA GLN A 74 20.97 -16.71 -7.24
C GLN A 74 20.08 -17.69 -6.44
N GLY A 75 20.25 -17.78 -5.11
CA GLY A 75 19.46 -18.66 -4.25
C GLY A 75 20.07 -20.05 -4.02
N ASP A 76 21.35 -20.27 -4.34
CA ASP A 76 22.01 -21.55 -4.05
C ASP A 76 22.64 -21.57 -2.64
N ALA A 77 22.35 -22.64 -1.90
CA ALA A 77 22.99 -22.99 -0.62
C ALA A 77 23.98 -24.14 -0.86
N LEU A 78 25.27 -23.85 -0.71
CA LEU A 78 26.37 -24.71 -1.12
C LEU A 78 27.23 -25.10 0.09
N ARG A 79 27.60 -26.38 0.18
CA ARG A 79 28.71 -26.86 1.01
C ARG A 79 29.92 -27.10 0.11
N TYR A 80 31.09 -26.69 0.58
CA TYR A 80 32.36 -27.04 -0.06
C TYR A 80 33.24 -27.80 0.92
N ASN A 81 33.89 -28.86 0.44
CA ASN A 81 34.95 -29.54 1.17
C ASN A 81 36.32 -28.99 0.75
N ILE A 82 37.08 -28.53 1.74
CA ILE A 82 38.39 -27.87 1.58
C ILE A 82 39.46 -28.88 1.14
N ASP A 83 39.46 -30.08 1.71
CA ASP A 83 40.52 -31.08 1.51
C ASP A 83 40.38 -31.87 0.19
N SER A 84 39.21 -31.84 -0.45
CA SER A 84 38.91 -32.54 -1.72
C SER A 84 38.47 -31.62 -2.87
N SER A 85 38.31 -30.32 -2.60
CA SER A 85 37.76 -29.31 -3.52
C SER A 85 36.41 -29.70 -4.16
N GLN A 86 35.58 -30.46 -3.44
CA GLN A 86 34.25 -30.86 -3.90
C GLN A 86 33.16 -29.86 -3.49
N GLU A 87 32.28 -29.56 -4.43
CA GLU A 87 31.06 -28.73 -4.27
C GLU A 87 29.82 -29.62 -4.10
N GLU A 88 28.90 -29.21 -3.22
CA GLU A 88 27.67 -29.93 -2.91
C GLU A 88 26.51 -28.95 -2.74
N LEU A 89 25.47 -29.11 -3.56
CA LEU A 89 24.26 -28.28 -3.51
C LEU A 89 23.27 -28.82 -2.46
N LEU A 90 23.30 -28.22 -1.27
CA LEU A 90 22.42 -28.58 -0.15
C LEU A 90 20.95 -28.26 -0.46
N ALA A 91 20.69 -27.09 -1.06
CA ALA A 91 19.37 -26.66 -1.50
C ALA A 91 19.43 -25.49 -2.50
N ARG A 92 18.38 -25.37 -3.32
CA ARG A 92 18.09 -24.20 -4.16
C ARG A 92 16.81 -23.51 -3.68
N PHE A 93 16.87 -22.19 -3.61
CA PHE A 93 15.84 -21.27 -3.15
C PHE A 93 15.23 -20.54 -4.36
N ALA A 94 14.08 -19.88 -4.19
CA ALA A 94 13.40 -19.18 -5.28
C ALA A 94 13.87 -17.72 -5.41
N LEU A 95 14.34 -17.15 -4.30
CA LEU A 95 14.86 -15.79 -4.21
C LEU A 95 16.27 -15.77 -3.58
N PRO A 96 16.99 -14.63 -3.61
CA PRO A 96 18.36 -14.53 -3.10
C PRO A 96 18.50 -14.96 -1.63
N LEU A 97 19.53 -15.77 -1.35
CA LEU A 97 19.99 -16.02 0.01
C LEU A 97 20.89 -14.87 0.45
N ARG A 98 20.57 -14.19 1.55
CA ARG A 98 21.36 -13.07 2.08
C ARG A 98 22.47 -13.56 3.00
N ASP A 99 22.20 -14.57 3.82
CA ASP A 99 23.15 -15.03 4.84
C ASP A 99 22.88 -16.48 5.30
N CYS A 100 23.88 -17.09 5.93
CA CYS A 100 23.76 -18.40 6.56
C CYS A 100 24.48 -18.45 7.92
N CYS A 101 24.10 -19.43 8.75
CA CYS A 101 24.76 -19.73 10.01
C CYS A 101 24.71 -21.24 10.31
N VAL A 102 25.67 -21.76 11.08
CA VAL A 102 25.72 -23.19 11.45
C VAL A 102 25.38 -23.35 12.92
N ILE A 103 24.52 -24.32 13.21
CA ILE A 103 23.90 -24.56 14.52
C ILE A 103 24.19 -26.00 14.99
N HIS A 104 23.83 -26.32 16.23
CA HIS A 104 23.97 -27.67 16.81
C HIS A 104 25.36 -28.30 16.60
N SER A 105 26.41 -27.51 16.81
CA SER A 105 27.82 -27.92 16.74
C SER A 105 28.26 -28.53 15.39
N GLY A 106 27.68 -28.07 14.29
CA GLY A 106 28.06 -28.47 12.93
C GLY A 106 27.07 -29.36 12.19
N LYS A 107 26.01 -29.82 12.88
CA LYS A 107 25.06 -30.81 12.33
C LYS A 107 23.96 -30.24 11.44
N MET A 108 23.61 -28.97 11.62
CA MET A 108 22.58 -28.31 10.81
C MET A 108 23.01 -26.90 10.44
N ALA A 109 22.50 -26.42 9.31
CA ALA A 109 22.68 -25.05 8.83
C ALA A 109 21.34 -24.33 8.75
N VAL A 110 21.35 -23.03 9.06
CA VAL A 110 20.24 -22.10 8.88
C VAL A 110 20.56 -21.20 7.68
N PHE A 111 19.63 -21.14 6.74
CA PHE A 111 19.69 -20.26 5.58
C PHE A 111 18.53 -19.26 5.62
N GLY A 112 18.77 -18.05 5.16
CA GLY A 112 17.74 -17.02 5.07
C GLY A 112 18.08 -15.93 4.06
N GLY A 113 17.03 -15.27 3.60
CA GLY A 113 17.10 -14.14 2.69
C GLY A 113 15.70 -13.69 2.33
N ASP A 114 15.45 -13.58 1.03
CA ASP A 114 14.29 -12.89 0.48
C ASP A 114 12.98 -13.70 0.48
N ASP A 115 13.07 -15.02 0.68
CA ASP A 115 11.96 -16.01 0.56
C ASP A 115 10.96 -16.04 1.75
N LEU A 116 11.10 -15.14 2.74
CA LEU A 116 10.25 -15.07 3.96
C LEU A 116 10.18 -16.36 4.81
N GLU A 117 11.13 -17.28 4.60
CA GLU A 117 11.31 -18.50 5.40
C GLU A 117 12.77 -18.62 5.86
N LEU A 118 12.97 -18.97 7.14
CA LEU A 118 14.23 -19.54 7.62
C LEU A 118 14.21 -21.03 7.34
N ILE A 119 15.22 -21.52 6.64
CA ILE A 119 15.30 -22.93 6.25
C ILE A 119 16.48 -23.58 6.97
N LEU A 120 16.15 -24.53 7.83
CA LEU A 120 17.07 -25.38 8.56
C LEU A 120 17.26 -26.68 7.77
N LEU A 121 18.51 -27.05 7.51
CA LEU A 121 18.90 -28.26 6.79
C LEU A 121 19.89 -29.08 7.62
N GLU A 122 19.67 -30.38 7.71
CA GLU A 122 20.59 -31.34 8.33
C GLU A 122 21.76 -31.66 7.38
N LEU A 123 22.99 -31.44 7.84
CA LEU A 123 24.21 -31.53 7.01
C LEU A 123 24.79 -32.95 6.94
N ASP A 124 24.47 -33.81 7.91
CA ASP A 124 25.03 -35.16 8.04
C ASP A 124 24.13 -36.27 7.41
N ASP A 125 22.97 -35.90 6.85
CA ASP A 125 22.00 -36.80 6.22
C ASP A 125 21.96 -36.54 4.70
N GLU A 126 22.15 -37.57 3.86
CA GLU A 126 22.11 -37.48 2.39
C GLU A 126 20.76 -36.98 1.83
N THR A 127 19.69 -37.01 2.64
CA THR A 127 18.37 -36.47 2.29
C THR A 127 18.14 -35.03 2.75
N HIS A 128 19.13 -34.41 3.41
CA HIS A 128 19.14 -33.04 3.94
C HIS A 128 17.78 -32.58 4.50
N LYS A 129 17.34 -33.21 5.60
CA LYS A 129 16.00 -32.97 6.18
C LYS A 129 15.73 -31.47 6.36
N LYS A 130 14.72 -30.98 5.65
CA LYS A 130 14.35 -29.55 5.59
C LYS A 130 13.25 -29.21 6.60
N HIS A 131 13.58 -28.30 7.51
CA HIS A 131 12.62 -27.67 8.43
C HIS A 131 12.50 -26.18 8.07
N ALA A 132 11.31 -25.74 7.66
CA ALA A 132 11.05 -24.34 7.30
C ALA A 132 10.28 -23.63 8.43
N ILE A 133 10.72 -22.43 8.79
CA ILE A 133 10.07 -21.54 9.76
C ILE A 133 9.67 -20.28 9.02
N LYS A 134 8.39 -19.93 9.06
CA LYS A 134 7.89 -18.68 8.46
C LYS A 134 8.21 -17.49 9.36
N ILE A 135 8.70 -16.42 8.75
CA ILE A 135 9.03 -15.14 9.39
C ILE A 135 8.19 -14.02 8.77
N ASP A 136 8.07 -12.89 9.47
CA ASP A 136 7.23 -11.76 9.05
C ASP A 136 7.90 -10.79 8.05
N GLU A 137 9.19 -10.96 7.76
CA GLU A 137 9.96 -10.08 6.87
C GLU A 137 11.20 -10.80 6.31
N GLN A 138 11.80 -10.28 5.22
CA GLN A 138 13.04 -10.81 4.64
C GLN A 138 14.22 -10.74 5.62
N VAL A 139 15.06 -11.79 5.64
CA VAL A 139 16.26 -11.85 6.48
C VAL A 139 17.34 -10.95 5.90
N SER A 140 17.89 -10.05 6.72
CA SER A 140 19.12 -9.34 6.37
C SER A 140 20.35 -10.17 6.75
N GLN A 141 20.47 -10.56 8.01
CA GLN A 141 21.63 -11.29 8.55
C GLN A 141 21.24 -12.21 9.73
N ILE A 142 21.96 -13.32 9.89
CA ILE A 142 21.73 -14.37 10.89
C ILE A 142 22.96 -14.47 11.82
N SER A 143 22.78 -14.79 13.10
CA SER A 143 23.88 -15.23 13.96
C SER A 143 23.43 -16.18 15.05
N TYR A 144 24.36 -16.98 15.55
CA TYR A 144 24.08 -18.07 16.50
C TYR A 144 24.98 -18.01 17.74
N ASN A 145 24.38 -18.33 18.88
CA ASN A 145 25.00 -18.45 20.19
C ASN A 145 25.02 -19.93 20.60
N SER A 146 26.16 -20.59 20.39
CA SER A 146 26.37 -22.01 20.68
C SER A 146 26.33 -22.36 22.16
N GLN A 147 26.58 -21.41 23.07
CA GLN A 147 26.55 -21.64 24.52
C GLN A 147 25.11 -21.76 25.04
N MET A 148 24.18 -20.98 24.47
CA MET A 148 22.78 -20.92 24.89
C MET A 148 21.81 -21.66 23.96
N ASN A 149 22.28 -22.17 22.82
CA ASN A 149 21.46 -22.64 21.69
C ASN A 149 20.43 -21.59 21.22
N ILE A 150 20.87 -20.34 21.07
CA ILE A 150 20.01 -19.21 20.66
C ILE A 150 20.42 -18.70 19.27
N LEU A 151 19.45 -18.56 18.38
CA LEU A 151 19.58 -17.96 17.06
C LEU A 151 19.02 -16.54 17.08
N ALA A 152 19.79 -15.56 16.61
CA ALA A 152 19.29 -14.23 16.29
C ALA A 152 19.13 -14.07 14.77
N VAL A 153 18.00 -13.50 14.37
CA VAL A 153 17.63 -13.27 12.98
C VAL A 153 17.25 -11.80 12.84
N SER A 154 18.11 -11.05 12.16
CA SER A 154 17.87 -9.66 11.81
C SER A 154 17.10 -9.60 10.50
N MET A 155 16.09 -8.73 10.44
CA MET A 155 15.22 -8.55 9.28
C MET A 155 15.34 -7.14 8.70
N ILE A 156 15.04 -7.00 7.40
CA ILE A 156 15.22 -5.74 6.69
C ILE A 156 14.34 -4.59 7.22
N ASN A 157 13.23 -4.88 7.91
CA ASN A 157 12.36 -3.87 8.51
C ASN A 157 12.90 -3.21 9.80
N GLY A 158 14.10 -3.59 10.26
CA GLY A 158 14.71 -3.05 11.48
C GLY A 158 14.43 -3.86 12.76
N LYS A 159 13.77 -5.03 12.63
CA LYS A 159 13.55 -5.96 13.74
C LYS A 159 14.68 -6.98 13.90
N VAL A 160 14.89 -7.43 15.13
CA VAL A 160 15.70 -8.63 15.44
C VAL A 160 14.85 -9.62 16.23
N GLN A 161 14.61 -10.81 15.68
CA GLN A 161 13.95 -11.91 16.40
C GLN A 161 14.96 -12.87 16.99
N ILE A 162 14.66 -13.35 18.20
CA ILE A 162 15.51 -14.27 18.97
C ILE A 162 14.75 -15.58 19.15
N PHE A 163 15.31 -16.68 18.61
CA PHE A 163 14.75 -18.02 18.67
C PHE A 163 15.61 -18.92 19.58
N SER A 164 14.97 -19.75 20.39
CA SER A 164 15.63 -20.87 21.06
C SER A 164 15.59 -22.12 20.19
N LEU A 165 16.72 -22.81 20.06
CA LEU A 165 16.88 -24.09 19.37
C LEU A 165 16.91 -25.28 20.33
N THR A 166 16.50 -25.10 21.59
CA THR A 166 16.45 -26.20 22.58
C THR A 166 15.35 -27.22 22.32
N SER A 167 14.37 -26.87 21.49
CA SER A 167 13.26 -27.74 21.06
C SER A 167 13.42 -28.13 19.59
N THR A 168 12.86 -29.29 19.21
CA THR A 168 12.89 -29.82 17.83
C THR A 168 12.25 -28.90 16.77
N ILE A 169 11.38 -27.99 17.21
CA ILE A 169 10.93 -26.83 16.42
C ILE A 169 11.48 -25.59 17.13
N PRO A 170 12.22 -24.69 16.44
CA PRO A 170 12.70 -23.45 17.03
C PRO A 170 11.56 -22.52 17.45
N ASN A 171 11.63 -22.04 18.68
CA ASN A 171 10.60 -21.19 19.28
C ASN A 171 11.08 -19.74 19.40
N LYS A 172 10.30 -18.76 18.92
CA LYS A 172 10.59 -17.33 19.13
C LYS A 172 10.44 -17.01 20.64
N VAL A 173 11.53 -16.57 21.25
CA VAL A 173 11.60 -16.20 22.68
C VAL A 173 11.47 -14.68 22.85
N HIS A 174 11.98 -13.89 21.91
CA HIS A 174 11.95 -12.43 22.01
C HIS A 174 12.01 -11.74 20.64
N GLU A 175 11.66 -10.46 20.61
CA GLU A 175 11.68 -9.59 19.44
C GLU A 175 12.10 -8.18 19.87
N LEU A 176 13.17 -7.67 19.27
CA LEU A 176 13.69 -6.33 19.49
C LEU A 176 13.34 -5.46 18.28
N ASN A 177 12.49 -4.47 18.50
CA ASN A 177 12.03 -3.53 17.48
C ASN A 177 12.83 -2.22 17.55
N ASP A 178 12.91 -1.51 16.42
CA ASP A 178 13.43 -0.14 16.30
C ASP A 178 14.90 0.09 16.74
N TYR A 179 15.68 -0.99 16.94
CA TYR A 179 17.08 -0.89 17.36
C TYR A 179 18.07 -0.83 16.18
N ILE A 180 17.96 -1.74 15.21
CA ILE A 180 18.87 -1.82 14.05
C ILE A 180 18.34 -0.99 12.87
N VAL A 181 19.20 -0.69 11.90
CA VAL A 181 18.81 0.06 10.69
C VAL A 181 17.84 -0.77 9.84
N ALA A 182 16.67 -0.20 9.52
CA ALA A 182 15.80 -0.71 8.47
C ALA A 182 16.46 -0.48 7.10
N ASN A 183 16.59 -1.55 6.30
CA ASN A 183 17.40 -1.61 5.08
C ASN A 183 16.55 -2.03 3.88
N SER A 184 17.07 -1.79 2.67
CA SER A 184 16.49 -2.30 1.42
C SER A 184 17.60 -2.55 0.41
N TYR A 185 17.92 -3.81 0.14
CA TYR A 185 19.00 -4.17 -0.78
C TYR A 185 18.74 -3.63 -2.19
N ASP A 186 19.73 -2.94 -2.77
CA ASP A 186 19.70 -2.46 -4.15
C ASP A 186 20.24 -3.56 -5.07
N ASP A 187 19.30 -4.38 -5.52
CA ASP A 187 19.55 -5.45 -6.48
C ASP A 187 19.26 -5.03 -7.93
N THR A 188 19.03 -3.74 -8.21
CA THR A 188 18.64 -3.25 -9.56
C THR A 188 19.71 -3.51 -10.63
N HIS A 189 20.93 -3.83 -10.20
CA HIS A 189 22.01 -4.28 -11.06
C HIS A 189 21.78 -5.68 -11.65
N ARG A 190 20.95 -6.55 -11.04
CA ARG A 190 20.78 -7.95 -11.48
C ARG A 190 20.14 -8.08 -12.86
N ASP A 191 19.20 -7.22 -13.23
CA ASP A 191 18.55 -7.29 -14.55
C ASP A 191 19.56 -7.17 -15.70
N LYS A 192 20.63 -6.40 -15.50
CA LYS A 192 21.76 -6.25 -16.44
C LYS A 192 22.74 -7.42 -16.44
N ILE A 193 22.83 -8.15 -15.32
CA ILE A 193 23.71 -9.33 -15.21
C ILE A 193 22.99 -10.56 -15.79
N LEU A 194 21.69 -10.69 -15.53
CA LEU A 194 20.82 -11.73 -16.08
C LEU A 194 20.66 -11.57 -17.61
N SER A 195 20.58 -10.36 -18.14
CA SER A 195 20.61 -10.15 -19.60
C SER A 195 21.91 -10.66 -20.22
N ASN A 196 23.06 -10.32 -19.61
CA ASN A 196 24.36 -10.68 -20.16
C ASN A 196 24.60 -12.20 -20.10
N MET A 197 24.25 -12.85 -18.98
CA MET A 197 24.31 -14.32 -18.85
C MET A 197 23.38 -15.07 -19.81
N MET A 198 22.39 -14.39 -20.40
CA MET A 198 21.48 -14.97 -21.39
C MET A 198 21.99 -14.76 -22.84
N ASP A 199 22.86 -13.78 -23.06
CA ASP A 199 23.61 -13.56 -24.31
C ASP A 199 24.84 -14.48 -24.44
N ASP A 200 25.43 -14.92 -23.31
CA ASP A 200 26.61 -15.80 -23.22
C ASP A 200 26.38 -17.24 -23.75
N ILE A 201 25.13 -17.64 -24.02
CA ILE A 201 24.79 -19.00 -24.50
C ILE A 201 24.91 -19.13 -26.03
N ASP A 202 24.86 -18.01 -26.77
CA ASP A 202 24.76 -17.99 -28.25
C ASP A 202 25.97 -17.32 -28.95
N LYS A 203 27.08 -17.05 -28.25
CA LYS A 203 28.25 -16.35 -28.84
C LYS A 203 29.61 -16.92 -28.45
N ASP A 204 30.09 -17.87 -29.26
CA ASP A 204 31.52 -17.96 -29.58
C ASP A 204 31.94 -16.68 -30.32
N ASN A 205 32.38 -15.64 -29.61
CA ASN A 205 33.06 -14.48 -30.19
C ASN A 205 33.95 -13.78 -29.14
N ASP A 206 35.26 -13.91 -29.28
CA ASP A 206 36.23 -13.05 -28.61
C ASP A 206 35.96 -11.58 -28.98
N ASN A 207 35.54 -10.75 -28.03
CA ASN A 207 35.61 -9.29 -28.14
C ASN A 207 35.87 -8.68 -26.76
N ASP A 208 36.99 -7.96 -26.68
CA ASP A 208 37.54 -7.35 -25.47
C ASP A 208 36.52 -6.59 -24.60
N LEU A 209 36.45 -6.94 -23.32
CA LEU A 209 35.97 -6.03 -22.27
C LEU A 209 37.02 -4.95 -22.00
N SER A 210 37.25 -4.08 -22.99
CA SER A 210 38.22 -3.00 -22.94
C SER A 210 37.66 -1.76 -22.21
N GLU A 211 37.54 -1.82 -20.88
CA GLU A 211 37.54 -0.60 -20.06
C GLU A 211 38.83 -0.54 -19.24
N THR A 212 39.63 0.48 -19.53
CA THR A 212 40.92 0.75 -18.87
C THR A 212 40.69 1.15 -17.42
N ALA A 213 41.30 0.43 -16.49
CA ALA A 213 41.27 0.79 -15.08
C ALA A 213 42.03 2.11 -14.83
N ASP A 214 41.30 3.22 -14.66
CA ASP A 214 41.84 4.42 -14.02
C ASP A 214 42.12 4.10 -12.54
N PRO A 215 43.37 4.25 -12.04
CA PRO A 215 43.80 3.70 -10.75
C PRO A 215 43.41 4.59 -9.55
N ASP A 216 42.26 5.26 -9.61
CA ASP A 216 41.76 6.12 -8.53
C ASP A 216 41.09 5.25 -7.45
N GLU A 217 41.89 4.78 -6.47
CA GLU A 217 41.58 3.75 -5.43
C GLU A 217 40.26 3.94 -4.63
N ASN A 218 39.54 5.04 -4.83
CA ASN A 218 38.35 5.42 -4.09
C ASN A 218 37.02 5.06 -4.77
N ASN A 219 36.97 4.92 -6.09
CA ASN A 219 35.70 4.82 -6.81
C ASN A 219 35.44 3.38 -7.29
N VAL A 220 34.63 2.64 -6.53
CA VAL A 220 34.30 1.24 -6.84
C VAL A 220 33.20 1.21 -7.89
N ALA A 221 33.55 0.87 -9.13
CA ALA A 221 32.62 0.77 -10.27
C ALA A 221 31.69 -0.48 -10.23
N ASP A 222 31.76 -1.27 -9.16
CA ASP A 222 30.96 -2.48 -8.98
C ASP A 222 29.47 -2.15 -8.75
N PRO A 223 28.52 -2.61 -9.59
CA PRO A 223 27.10 -2.31 -9.42
C PRO A 223 26.46 -2.84 -8.12
N GLU A 224 27.11 -3.78 -7.41
CA GLU A 224 26.68 -4.21 -6.08
C GLU A 224 27.07 -3.20 -4.97
N PHE A 225 28.03 -2.29 -5.25
CA PHE A 225 28.57 -1.33 -4.29
C PHE A 225 27.65 -0.13 -4.06
N CYS A 226 26.67 -0.29 -3.17
CA CYS A 226 25.90 0.81 -2.60
C CYS A 226 25.98 0.81 -1.07
N ALA A 227 25.43 1.85 -0.42
CA ALA A 227 25.38 1.90 1.04
C ALA A 227 24.49 0.78 1.62
N ALA A 228 23.29 0.58 1.07
CA ALA A 228 22.29 -0.38 1.57
C ALA A 228 22.81 -1.83 1.56
N ASN A 229 23.49 -2.24 0.48
CA ASN A 229 24.07 -3.58 0.34
C ASN A 229 25.22 -3.85 1.33
N ARG A 230 25.72 -2.82 2.01
CA ARG A 230 26.86 -2.88 2.93
C ARG A 230 26.50 -2.65 4.41
N ILE A 231 25.23 -2.49 4.77
CA ILE A 231 24.82 -2.25 6.17
C ILE A 231 24.81 -3.55 6.99
N CYS A 232 25.53 -3.53 8.11
CA CYS A 232 25.44 -4.55 9.15
C CYS A 232 24.17 -4.36 9.99
N THR A 233 23.45 -5.46 10.16
CA THR A 233 22.32 -5.62 11.08
C THR A 233 22.52 -6.83 12.00
N ARG A 234 23.58 -7.62 11.80
CA ARG A 234 23.91 -8.86 12.51
C ARG A 234 24.11 -8.62 14.00
N VAL A 235 23.55 -9.52 14.81
CA VAL A 235 23.81 -9.57 16.24
C VAL A 235 25.20 -10.17 16.51
N ALA A 236 26.07 -9.42 17.18
CA ALA A 236 27.38 -9.91 17.60
C ALA A 236 27.27 -10.55 18.99
N TRP A 237 27.57 -11.84 19.10
CA TRP A 237 27.51 -12.57 20.38
C TRP A 237 28.84 -12.51 21.13
N HIS A 238 28.79 -12.23 22.43
CA HIS A 238 29.96 -12.34 23.31
C HIS A 238 30.29 -13.83 23.55
N PRO A 239 31.56 -14.30 23.56
CA PRO A 239 31.91 -15.72 23.62
C PRO A 239 31.31 -16.50 24.80
N LYS A 240 31.17 -15.86 25.96
CA LYS A 240 30.46 -16.39 27.15
C LYS A 240 28.94 -16.63 26.96
N GLY A 241 28.35 -16.24 25.84
CA GLY A 241 26.92 -16.41 25.52
C GLY A 241 25.92 -15.51 26.28
N LEU A 242 26.35 -14.82 27.34
CA LEU A 242 25.46 -14.04 28.24
C LEU A 242 25.13 -12.62 27.74
N HIS A 243 25.88 -12.09 26.79
CA HIS A 243 25.71 -10.74 26.25
C HIS A 243 25.74 -10.75 24.72
N PHE A 244 25.07 -9.78 24.11
CA PHE A 244 25.09 -9.55 22.67
C PHE A 244 25.09 -8.06 22.35
N ALA A 245 25.60 -7.70 21.17
CA ALA A 245 25.67 -6.33 20.69
C ALA A 245 24.92 -6.15 19.37
N LEU A 246 24.27 -5.00 19.21
CA LEU A 246 23.55 -4.59 18.00
C LEU A 246 24.18 -3.33 17.39
N PRO A 247 24.39 -3.29 16.06
CA PRO A 247 24.71 -2.06 15.33
C PRO A 247 23.41 -1.24 15.17
N CYS A 248 23.27 -0.15 15.91
CA CYS A 248 22.00 0.57 16.03
C CYS A 248 21.83 1.71 15.01
N ALA A 249 20.55 2.02 14.72
CA ALA A 249 20.16 3.06 13.76
C ALA A 249 20.51 4.50 14.19
N ASP A 250 21.00 4.70 15.41
CA ASP A 250 21.54 5.96 15.92
C ASP A 250 23.08 6.03 15.82
N ASP A 251 23.70 5.15 15.03
CA ASP A 251 25.15 5.02 14.80
C ASP A 251 25.95 4.66 16.07
N THR A 252 25.29 4.03 17.04
CA THR A 252 25.93 3.47 18.24
C THR A 252 25.92 1.96 18.23
N VAL A 253 26.78 1.33 19.02
CA VAL A 253 26.72 -0.12 19.28
C VAL A 253 26.13 -0.33 20.67
N LYS A 254 24.95 -0.95 20.75
CA LYS A 254 24.24 -1.20 22.02
C LYS A 254 24.43 -2.64 22.46
N ILE A 255 24.78 -2.84 23.73
CA ILE A 255 25.07 -4.14 24.33
C ILE A 255 23.97 -4.49 25.33
N PHE A 256 23.44 -5.70 25.22
CA PHE A 256 22.31 -6.21 25.98
C PHE A 256 22.69 -7.48 26.74
N SER A 257 22.02 -7.73 27.86
CA SER A 257 22.08 -9.03 28.54
C SER A 257 21.01 -9.97 28.00
N ILE A 258 21.37 -11.24 27.79
CA ILE A 258 20.39 -12.28 27.42
C ILE A 258 19.37 -12.53 28.54
N LYS A 259 19.73 -12.19 29.80
CA LYS A 259 18.83 -12.27 30.95
C LYS A 259 17.86 -11.08 30.93
N GLY A 260 16.71 -11.29 30.30
CA GLY A 260 15.63 -10.29 30.23
C GLY A 260 15.83 -9.20 29.17
N TYR A 261 16.75 -9.39 28.24
CA TYR A 261 16.96 -8.52 27.05
C TYR A 261 17.22 -7.03 27.37
N SER A 262 17.69 -6.75 28.59
CA SER A 262 17.95 -5.39 29.07
C SER A 262 19.18 -4.78 28.41
N LEU A 263 19.06 -3.51 28.00
CA LEU A 263 20.21 -2.68 27.61
C LEU A 263 21.16 -2.54 28.80
N GLN A 264 22.43 -2.90 28.60
CA GLN A 264 23.49 -2.79 29.60
C GLN A 264 24.41 -1.59 29.31
N LYS A 265 24.78 -1.39 28.04
CA LYS A 265 25.71 -0.33 27.62
C LYS A 265 25.42 0.18 26.22
N THR A 266 25.85 1.42 25.95
CA THR A 266 25.93 2.01 24.62
C THR A 266 27.37 2.44 24.37
N LEU A 267 27.96 2.02 23.26
CA LEU A 267 29.28 2.43 22.78
C LEU A 267 29.11 3.44 21.65
N SER A 268 29.75 4.60 21.74
CA SER A 268 29.68 5.66 20.75
C SER A 268 31.06 6.10 20.27
N THR A 269 31.14 6.55 19.01
CA THR A 269 32.35 7.14 18.43
C THR A 269 32.40 8.64 18.72
N ASN A 270 32.76 9.03 19.95
CA ASN A 270 32.78 10.44 20.38
C ASN A 270 33.86 11.34 19.72
N LEU A 271 34.47 10.89 18.61
CA LEU A 271 35.49 11.64 17.84
C LEU A 271 35.20 11.61 16.33
N SER A 272 35.10 12.81 15.75
CA SER A 272 34.67 13.18 14.38
C SER A 272 33.16 13.32 14.17
N SER A 273 32.77 14.28 13.32
CA SER A 273 31.40 14.79 13.15
C SER A 273 30.56 14.05 12.10
N THR A 274 31.01 12.90 11.62
CA THR A 274 30.38 12.12 10.54
C THR A 274 29.79 10.82 11.10
N LYS A 275 28.51 10.88 11.47
CA LYS A 275 27.67 9.71 11.75
C LYS A 275 27.59 8.79 10.52
N ALA A 276 27.74 7.49 10.72
CA ALA A 276 27.60 6.49 9.67
C ALA A 276 27.29 5.10 10.25
N HIS A 277 26.48 4.33 9.54
CA HIS A 277 26.13 2.95 9.91
C HIS A 277 27.34 2.00 9.74
N PHE A 278 27.24 0.82 10.36
CA PHE A 278 28.32 -0.19 10.38
C PHE A 278 28.27 -1.12 9.16
N ILE A 279 29.43 -1.65 8.77
CA ILE A 279 29.64 -2.68 7.73
C ILE A 279 29.70 -4.09 8.34
N ASP A 280 30.36 -4.22 9.48
CA ASP A 280 30.45 -5.47 10.24
C ASP A 280 30.70 -5.19 11.73
N LEU A 281 30.41 -6.17 12.59
CA LEU A 281 30.49 -6.07 14.05
C LEU A 281 30.84 -7.45 14.66
N GLN A 282 31.95 -7.55 15.40
CA GLN A 282 32.38 -8.81 16.02
C GLN A 282 33.10 -8.61 17.36
N PHE A 283 32.69 -9.34 18.41
CA PHE A 283 33.47 -9.52 19.65
C PHE A 283 34.73 -10.34 19.38
N ASP A 284 35.80 -10.13 20.17
CA ASP A 284 36.94 -11.05 20.12
C ASP A 284 36.51 -12.48 20.53
N PRO A 285 37.01 -13.53 19.87
CA PRO A 285 36.56 -14.91 20.11
C PRO A 285 37.15 -15.55 21.38
N LEU A 286 38.18 -14.94 21.99
CA LEU A 286 38.99 -15.57 23.04
C LEU A 286 38.43 -15.32 24.44
N ARG A 287 37.98 -14.09 24.72
CA ARG A 287 37.29 -13.72 25.98
C ARG A 287 36.11 -12.80 25.78
N GLY A 288 36.09 -12.04 24.69
CA GLY A 288 35.08 -11.01 24.41
C GLY A 288 35.34 -9.67 25.10
N THR A 289 36.55 -9.43 25.64
CA THR A 289 36.95 -8.15 26.25
C THR A 289 36.86 -6.99 25.25
N TYR A 290 37.12 -7.27 23.97
CA TYR A 290 37.07 -6.30 22.89
C TYR A 290 35.92 -6.57 21.93
N ILE A 291 35.42 -5.49 21.33
CA ILE A 291 34.49 -5.53 20.20
C ILE A 291 35.01 -4.61 19.09
N ALA A 292 35.06 -5.14 17.87
CA ALA A 292 35.45 -4.40 16.66
C ALA A 292 34.23 -4.13 15.79
N ALA A 293 34.16 -2.92 15.23
CA ALA A 293 33.22 -2.54 14.19
C ALA A 293 33.93 -1.71 13.10
N VAL A 294 33.43 -1.77 11.88
CA VAL A 294 33.86 -0.89 10.78
C VAL A 294 32.65 -0.09 10.32
N ASP A 295 32.78 1.22 10.13
CA ASP A 295 31.70 2.07 9.59
C ASP A 295 31.69 2.13 8.05
N LEU A 296 30.63 2.68 7.45
CA LEU A 296 30.53 2.89 5.99
C LEU A 296 31.63 3.82 5.42
N ASN A 297 32.26 4.65 6.25
CA ASN A 297 33.44 5.46 5.89
C ASN A 297 34.73 4.62 5.82
N ASN A 298 34.69 3.34 6.22
CA ASN A 298 35.81 2.40 6.31
C ASN A 298 36.74 2.69 7.51
N LYS A 299 36.21 3.29 8.57
CA LYS A 299 36.88 3.49 9.86
C LYS A 299 36.64 2.28 10.76
N LEU A 300 37.69 1.49 10.97
CA LEU A 300 37.74 0.49 12.02
C LEU A 300 37.78 1.20 13.38
N THR A 301 36.94 0.76 14.32
CA THR A 301 36.99 1.15 15.73
C THR A 301 36.89 -0.12 16.58
N VAL A 302 37.75 -0.20 17.60
CA VAL A 302 37.78 -1.29 18.58
C VAL A 302 37.59 -0.69 19.96
N TRP A 303 36.60 -1.15 20.70
CA TRP A 303 36.34 -0.74 22.08
C TRP A 303 36.73 -1.85 23.05
N ASN A 304 37.20 -1.49 24.23
CA ASN A 304 37.02 -2.33 25.42
C ASN A 304 35.58 -2.11 25.89
N TRP A 305 34.73 -3.14 25.84
CA TRP A 305 33.32 -2.95 26.20
C TRP A 305 33.09 -2.89 27.72
N GLU A 306 34.00 -3.43 28.54
CA GLU A 306 33.93 -3.37 30.00
C GLU A 306 34.22 -1.94 30.52
N THR A 307 35.13 -1.18 29.89
CA THR A 307 35.37 0.24 30.21
C THR A 307 34.56 1.21 29.34
N SER A 308 34.02 0.76 28.20
CA SER A 308 33.42 1.57 27.13
C SER A 308 34.41 2.49 26.37
N GLU A 309 35.71 2.32 26.56
CA GLU A 309 36.75 3.16 25.94
C GLU A 309 37.17 2.64 24.55
N ILE A 310 37.56 3.55 23.66
CA ILE A 310 38.14 3.19 22.35
C ILE A 310 39.59 2.76 22.55
N HIS A 311 39.86 1.48 22.32
CA HIS A 311 41.20 0.88 22.39
C HIS A 311 42.02 1.17 21.11
N TYR A 312 41.37 1.14 19.95
CA TYR A 312 42.01 1.40 18.65
C TYR A 312 41.02 2.03 17.68
N THR A 313 41.49 2.92 16.81
CA THR A 313 40.73 3.36 15.63
C THR A 313 41.66 3.67 14.47
N ARG A 314 41.24 3.32 13.26
CA ARG A 314 41.98 3.58 12.01
C ARG A 314 41.05 3.63 10.81
N GLU A 315 41.26 4.61 9.95
CA GLU A 315 40.59 4.74 8.66
C GLU A 315 41.36 3.98 7.57
N PHE A 316 40.63 3.30 6.67
CA PHE A 316 41.19 2.54 5.56
C PHE A 316 40.75 3.15 4.22
N LYS A 317 41.69 3.37 3.30
CA LYS A 317 41.38 3.86 1.95
C LYS A 317 40.52 2.86 1.16
N ARG A 318 40.96 1.60 1.17
CA ARG A 318 40.30 0.46 0.52
C ARG A 318 38.92 0.29 1.14
N LYS A 319 37.89 0.12 0.29
CA LYS A 319 36.53 -0.09 0.77
C LYS A 319 36.41 -1.49 1.37
N ILE A 320 35.91 -1.59 2.60
CA ILE A 320 35.82 -2.85 3.36
C ILE A 320 34.52 -3.60 3.06
N THR A 321 34.55 -4.93 3.15
CA THR A 321 33.41 -5.85 2.99
C THR A 321 32.95 -6.47 4.32
N ASN A 322 33.85 -7.11 5.07
CA ASN A 322 33.59 -7.76 6.36
C ASN A 322 34.91 -7.94 7.15
N ILE A 323 34.81 -8.32 8.42
CA ILE A 323 35.97 -8.59 9.30
C ILE A 323 35.98 -10.03 9.84
N ALA A 324 37.15 -10.49 10.27
CA ALA A 324 37.35 -11.72 11.03
C ALA A 324 38.51 -11.57 12.01
N TRP A 325 38.27 -11.81 13.31
CA TRP A 325 39.33 -11.92 14.31
C TRP A 325 40.19 -13.18 14.08
N LYS A 326 41.51 -13.04 14.24
CA LYS A 326 42.48 -14.15 14.37
C LYS A 326 43.21 -14.03 15.71
N ILE A 327 43.43 -15.16 16.38
CA ILE A 327 44.29 -15.28 17.57
C ILE A 327 45.70 -15.67 17.10
N GLN A 328 46.78 -15.08 17.63
CA GLN A 328 48.13 -15.56 17.30
C GLN A 328 48.49 -16.85 18.07
N ALA A 329 49.60 -17.48 17.68
CA ALA A 329 50.09 -18.72 18.30
C ALA A 329 50.46 -18.57 19.80
N ASP A 330 50.60 -17.34 20.31
CA ASP A 330 50.81 -17.06 21.74
C ASP A 330 49.54 -17.23 22.60
N SER A 331 48.37 -17.41 21.97
CA SER A 331 47.04 -17.47 22.59
C SER A 331 46.68 -16.24 23.44
N LYS A 332 47.20 -15.06 23.08
CA LYS A 332 47.01 -13.79 23.80
C LYS A 332 46.84 -12.59 22.89
N THR A 333 47.68 -12.46 21.86
CA THR A 333 47.57 -11.37 20.89
C THR A 333 46.50 -11.69 19.86
N LEU A 334 45.78 -10.63 19.48
CA LEU A 334 44.68 -10.66 18.53
C LEU A 334 45.07 -9.84 17.30
N ASP A 335 44.85 -10.42 16.14
CA ASP A 335 44.92 -9.79 14.83
C ASP A 335 43.50 -9.64 14.27
N LEU A 336 43.29 -8.70 13.35
CA LEU A 336 42.03 -8.56 12.62
C LEU A 336 42.27 -8.61 11.12
N VAL A 337 41.61 -9.54 10.44
CA VAL A 337 41.59 -9.65 8.97
C VAL A 337 40.35 -8.92 8.45
N LEU A 338 40.51 -8.12 7.40
CA LEU A 338 39.44 -7.39 6.73
C LEU A 338 39.43 -7.74 5.24
N GLY A 339 38.25 -8.08 4.70
CA GLY A 339 38.05 -8.20 3.27
C GLY A 339 37.87 -6.82 2.60
N THR A 340 38.15 -6.73 1.30
CA THR A 340 37.97 -5.48 0.53
C THR A 340 37.16 -5.68 -0.76
N TRP A 341 36.76 -4.57 -1.39
CA TRP A 341 36.19 -4.55 -2.74
C TRP A 341 37.26 -4.55 -3.85
N SER A 342 38.54 -4.69 -3.50
CA SER A 342 39.70 -4.53 -4.41
C SER A 342 40.53 -5.80 -4.61
N GLY A 343 39.94 -6.99 -4.41
CA GLY A 343 40.63 -8.28 -4.58
C GLY A 343 41.72 -8.58 -3.52
N SER A 344 41.86 -7.71 -2.53
CA SER A 344 42.87 -7.81 -1.46
C SER A 344 42.24 -8.09 -0.09
N ILE A 345 43.06 -8.53 0.85
CA ILE A 345 42.74 -8.51 2.28
C ILE A 345 43.70 -7.56 3.01
N ALA A 346 43.25 -6.93 4.08
CA ALA A 346 44.08 -6.16 4.99
C ALA A 346 44.17 -6.89 6.34
N ILE A 347 45.37 -7.01 6.90
CA ILE A 347 45.61 -7.70 8.18
C ILE A 347 46.19 -6.69 9.18
N VAL A 348 45.47 -6.42 10.25
CA VAL A 348 45.90 -5.57 11.36
C VAL A 348 46.53 -6.46 12.43
N GLN A 349 47.86 -6.47 12.52
CA GLN A 349 48.57 -7.37 13.42
C GLN A 349 48.88 -6.73 14.77
N ASN A 350 48.87 -7.54 15.82
CA ASN A 350 49.15 -7.15 17.21
C ASN A 350 48.19 -6.03 17.67
N LEU A 351 46.91 -6.16 17.31
CA LEU A 351 45.87 -5.13 17.51
C LEU A 351 45.46 -5.00 18.99
N ALA A 352 45.41 -6.11 19.72
CA ALA A 352 45.11 -6.14 21.15
C ALA A 352 45.76 -7.36 21.83
N GLU A 353 45.95 -7.27 23.14
CA GLU A 353 46.31 -8.41 24.01
C GLU A 353 45.13 -8.73 24.94
N SER A 354 44.68 -9.98 24.97
CA SER A 354 43.67 -10.42 25.93
C SER A 354 44.31 -10.61 27.31
N VAL A 355 44.49 -9.50 28.03
CA VAL A 355 44.94 -9.47 29.43
C VAL A 355 43.77 -9.82 30.37
N VAL A 356 44.07 -10.31 31.57
CA VAL A 356 43.05 -10.57 32.60
C VAL A 356 42.72 -9.27 33.32
N SER A 357 41.44 -8.87 33.34
CA SER A 357 40.96 -7.76 34.16
C SER A 357 40.97 -8.16 35.65
N ASN A 358 42.01 -7.71 36.38
CA ASN A 358 42.11 -7.88 37.84
C ASN A 358 41.16 -6.94 38.60
N ILE A 359 39.86 -7.09 38.37
CA ILE A 359 38.79 -6.43 39.14
C ILE A 359 38.28 -7.45 40.17
N PRO A 360 38.27 -7.16 41.48
CA PRO A 360 37.80 -8.13 42.47
C PRO A 360 36.29 -8.32 42.41
N ASP A 361 35.82 -9.55 42.22
CA ASP A 361 34.43 -9.92 42.50
C ASP A 361 34.11 -9.65 43.98
N GLN A 362 33.12 -8.79 44.25
CA GLN A 362 32.54 -8.59 45.58
C GLN A 362 31.02 -8.74 45.50
N SER A 363 30.49 -9.63 46.35
CA SER A 363 29.19 -10.29 46.24
C SER A 363 29.06 -11.14 44.96
N VAL A 364 28.60 -12.40 45.02
CA VAL A 364 27.84 -13.06 46.09
C VAL A 364 28.67 -14.10 46.85
N ALA A 365 28.68 -14.03 48.18
CA ALA A 365 29.20 -15.10 49.03
C ALA A 365 28.11 -16.17 49.25
N GLU A 366 28.50 -17.45 49.27
CA GLU A 366 27.58 -18.57 49.37
C GLU A 366 26.90 -18.70 50.75
N SER A 367 25.63 -19.09 50.75
CA SER A 367 25.01 -19.77 51.90
C SER A 367 24.11 -20.91 51.43
N SER A 368 24.73 -22.07 51.17
CA SER A 368 24.19 -23.45 51.21
C SER A 368 22.65 -23.62 51.13
N THR A 369 22.10 -24.34 50.15
CA THR A 369 22.26 -25.81 50.05
C THR A 369 21.95 -26.34 48.63
N LYS A 370 22.06 -27.66 48.43
CA LYS A 370 22.23 -28.33 47.11
C LYS A 370 20.94 -28.83 46.43
N HIS A 371 21.11 -29.20 45.16
CA HIS A 371 20.20 -29.94 44.25
C HIS A 371 19.04 -29.09 43.68
N GLY A 372 18.71 -29.10 42.39
CA GLY A 372 19.26 -29.84 41.25
C GLY A 372 18.28 -30.91 40.74
N LEU A 373 17.53 -30.59 39.67
CA LEU A 373 16.40 -31.42 39.21
C LEU A 373 16.18 -31.35 37.68
N PHE A 374 16.55 -32.43 36.99
CA PHE A 374 16.26 -32.85 35.61
C PHE A 374 16.97 -34.22 35.46
N VAL A 375 16.39 -35.32 34.95
CA VAL A 375 15.09 -35.57 34.28
C VAL A 375 14.57 -37.01 34.64
N ASP A 376 13.30 -37.26 34.32
CA ASP A 376 12.72 -38.51 33.77
C ASP A 376 12.36 -39.78 34.58
N SER A 377 11.26 -40.37 34.06
CA SER A 377 10.87 -41.79 33.95
C SER A 377 10.20 -42.57 35.10
N GLU A 378 8.95 -42.96 34.78
CA GLU A 378 8.20 -44.23 34.95
C GLU A 378 8.58 -45.33 35.97
N SER A 379 7.53 -46.08 36.33
CA SER A 379 7.49 -47.38 37.01
C SER A 379 8.04 -47.46 38.43
N ASP A 380 7.16 -47.82 39.38
CA ASP A 380 7.23 -49.19 39.91
C ASP A 380 5.87 -49.69 40.46
N LEU A 381 5.80 -50.98 40.77
CA LEU A 381 4.57 -51.70 41.13
C LEU A 381 4.52 -52.17 42.61
N GLU A 382 3.30 -52.50 43.04
CA GLU A 382 2.95 -53.40 44.15
C GLU A 382 3.22 -53.02 45.64
N ASN A 383 2.07 -52.76 46.30
CA ASN A 383 1.53 -53.54 47.43
C ASN A 383 1.81 -53.16 48.91
N LEU A 384 0.76 -53.39 49.71
CA LEU A 384 0.63 -53.36 51.18
C LEU A 384 0.82 -51.99 51.87
N GLU A 385 0.11 -51.62 52.94
CA GLU A 385 -1.25 -51.90 53.47
C GLU A 385 -1.40 -50.99 54.72
N GLY A 386 -2.61 -50.56 55.12
CA GLY A 386 -2.83 -50.01 56.48
C GLY A 386 -3.50 -48.63 56.64
N ASN A 387 -4.83 -48.61 56.46
CA ASN A 387 -5.87 -48.04 57.35
C ASN A 387 -5.89 -46.59 57.90
N ASP A 388 -7.13 -46.20 58.27
CA ASP A 388 -7.60 -45.13 59.15
C ASP A 388 -7.37 -43.66 58.66
N ASP A 389 -8.30 -42.91 58.04
CA ASP A 389 -9.76 -42.62 58.23
C ASP A 389 -10.02 -41.30 59.03
N ILE A 390 -11.27 -40.79 58.97
CA ILE A 390 -11.93 -39.81 59.87
C ILE A 390 -11.84 -38.29 59.50
N ASN A 391 -12.89 -37.79 58.81
CA ASN A 391 -13.59 -36.49 58.98
C ASN A 391 -12.87 -35.13 58.64
N LYS A 392 -13.53 -34.00 58.27
CA LYS A 392 -14.96 -33.69 57.98
C LYS A 392 -15.19 -32.39 57.17
N SER A 393 -16.42 -32.29 56.63
CA SER A 393 -17.29 -31.15 56.28
C SER A 393 -17.07 -29.78 57.02
N ASP A 394 -17.59 -28.61 56.59
CA ASP A 394 -18.73 -28.28 55.71
C ASP A 394 -18.80 -26.78 55.25
N LYS A 395 -19.73 -26.45 54.32
CA LYS A 395 -20.53 -25.19 54.05
C LYS A 395 -20.04 -23.78 54.55
N LEU A 396 -20.11 -22.64 53.83
CA LEU A 396 -21.04 -21.97 52.86
C LEU A 396 -21.96 -20.86 53.48
N PHE A 397 -21.86 -19.62 52.95
CA PHE A 397 -22.76 -18.42 53.09
C PHE A 397 -22.96 -17.82 54.52
N SER A 398 -23.41 -16.57 54.78
CA SER A 398 -23.27 -15.20 54.17
C SER A 398 -23.83 -14.16 55.20
N ASP A 399 -24.19 -12.86 55.02
CA ASP A 399 -24.36 -11.90 53.90
C ASP A 399 -24.54 -10.43 54.40
N ILE A 400 -24.50 -9.40 53.51
CA ILE A 400 -25.14 -8.04 53.61
C ILE A 400 -24.64 -7.08 54.76
N THR A 401 -24.47 -5.73 54.73
CA THR A 401 -25.01 -4.49 54.05
C THR A 401 -23.90 -3.38 54.11
N GLN A 402 -23.92 -2.13 53.59
CA GLN A 402 -24.77 -1.29 52.70
C GLN A 402 -23.92 -0.21 51.96
N GLU A 403 -24.44 1.01 51.69
CA GLU A 403 -24.11 1.85 50.52
C GLU A 403 -24.56 3.34 50.66
N ALA A 404 -23.71 4.32 50.25
CA ALA A 404 -24.04 5.73 49.83
C ALA A 404 -22.74 6.45 49.33
N ASN A 405 -22.62 7.24 48.25
CA ASN A 405 -23.44 8.29 47.57
C ASN A 405 -23.34 9.69 48.24
N ALA A 406 -23.16 10.84 47.55
CA ALA A 406 -23.05 11.14 46.10
C ALA A 406 -22.28 12.49 45.79
N GLU A 407 -22.52 13.01 44.59
CA GLU A 407 -21.79 13.95 43.71
C GLU A 407 -21.75 15.48 44.07
N ASP A 408 -20.88 16.21 43.35
CA ASP A 408 -21.12 17.45 42.56
C ASP A 408 -20.83 18.92 43.01
N VAL A 409 -20.46 19.71 41.98
CA VAL A 409 -20.60 21.19 41.73
C VAL A 409 -19.73 22.26 42.45
N PHE A 410 -19.39 23.29 41.65
CA PHE A 410 -18.65 24.54 41.93
C PHE A 410 -19.41 25.57 42.81
N THR A 411 -18.68 26.44 43.54
CA THR A 411 -18.63 27.91 43.29
C THR A 411 -17.59 28.66 44.17
N GLN A 412 -17.35 29.94 43.87
CA GLN A 412 -16.32 30.82 44.48
C GLN A 412 -16.92 31.72 45.59
N THR A 413 -16.10 32.29 46.50
CA THR A 413 -15.88 33.78 46.64
C THR A 413 -15.00 34.23 47.83
N HIS A 414 -14.19 35.27 47.57
CA HIS A 414 -13.71 36.41 48.40
C HIS A 414 -12.85 36.32 49.69
N ASP A 415 -11.73 37.08 49.60
CA ASP A 415 -11.08 38.02 50.55
C ASP A 415 -10.05 37.60 51.64
N GLY A 416 -9.07 38.51 51.84
CA GLY A 416 -7.91 38.43 52.75
C GLY A 416 -8.07 39.27 54.04
N PRO A 417 -7.07 40.07 54.54
CA PRO A 417 -5.93 40.69 53.82
C PRO A 417 -4.54 40.73 54.56
N SER A 418 -3.48 41.19 53.86
CA SER A 418 -2.24 41.87 54.36
C SER A 418 -1.30 41.19 55.41
N GLY A 419 0.03 41.35 55.41
CA GLY A 419 0.98 42.01 54.47
C GLY A 419 2.34 42.38 55.14
N LEU A 420 3.36 42.74 54.32
CA LEU A 420 4.65 43.40 54.67
C LEU A 420 5.77 42.56 55.36
N SER A 421 7.08 42.78 55.13
CA SER A 421 7.81 43.73 54.23
C SER A 421 9.32 43.42 53.98
N GLU A 422 9.92 44.22 53.06
CA GLU A 422 11.38 44.43 52.76
C GLU A 422 12.06 43.40 51.83
N LYS A 423 13.16 43.62 51.08
CA LYS A 423 14.12 44.74 50.72
C LYS A 423 14.89 44.24 49.46
N ARG A 424 15.50 44.93 48.47
CA ARG A 424 15.88 46.32 48.03
C ARG A 424 15.69 46.39 46.47
N LYS A 425 15.60 47.50 45.72
CA LYS A 425 16.44 48.73 45.48
C LYS A 425 17.76 48.47 44.70
N TYR A 426 18.09 49.17 43.59
CA TYR A 426 17.63 50.48 43.05
C TYR A 426 17.54 50.55 41.49
N ASN A 427 16.89 51.62 41.00
CA ASN A 427 16.71 52.07 39.59
C ASN A 427 17.94 52.88 39.08
N PHE A 428 18.01 53.60 37.95
CA PHE A 428 17.05 54.15 36.93
C PHE A 428 17.74 54.13 35.52
N GLU A 429 17.34 54.78 34.41
CA GLU A 429 16.41 55.88 34.05
C GLU A 429 15.64 55.57 32.72
N ASP A 430 14.69 56.44 32.33
CA ASP A 430 13.68 56.31 31.24
C ASP A 430 14.13 57.10 29.94
N GLU A 431 13.40 57.49 28.87
CA GLU A 431 11.96 57.69 28.45
C GLU A 431 11.71 57.02 27.03
N GLU A 432 10.83 57.32 26.04
CA GLU A 432 9.88 58.40 25.61
C GLU A 432 8.80 57.83 24.58
N ASP A 433 7.96 58.70 23.98
CA ASP A 433 6.76 58.61 23.06
C ASP A 433 6.78 57.87 21.67
N PHE A 434 5.70 57.77 20.83
CA PHE A 434 4.19 57.67 20.94
C PHE A 434 3.52 57.63 19.51
N ILE A 435 2.22 57.23 19.40
CA ILE A 435 1.25 57.33 18.25
C ILE A 435 1.32 56.28 17.09
N ASP A 436 0.14 55.74 16.72
CA ASP A 436 -0.20 55.01 15.47
C ASP A 436 -0.86 55.94 14.42
N ASP A 437 -0.69 55.68 13.11
CA ASP A 437 -1.83 55.51 12.16
C ASP A 437 -1.42 54.92 10.78
N ASP A 438 -2.42 54.78 9.90
CA ASP A 438 -2.45 54.55 8.42
C ASP A 438 -1.54 55.53 7.62
N ASP A 439 -1.41 55.60 6.28
CA ASP A 439 -2.09 54.99 5.14
C ASP A 439 -1.18 54.97 3.86
N GLY A 440 -1.75 54.57 2.71
CA GLY A 440 -1.44 55.27 1.45
C GLY A 440 -0.47 54.61 0.45
N ALA A 441 -0.98 54.28 -0.75
CA ALA A 441 -0.21 53.65 -1.81
C ALA A 441 0.54 54.62 -2.77
N GLY A 442 1.80 54.30 -3.09
CA GLY A 442 2.21 54.08 -4.50
C GLY A 442 3.10 55.09 -5.26
N TYR A 443 3.56 54.58 -6.42
CA TYR A 443 3.87 55.30 -7.68
C TYR A 443 5.19 56.09 -7.91
N ILE A 444 6.22 55.32 -8.33
CA ILE A 444 7.07 55.45 -9.56
C ILE A 444 8.08 56.61 -9.83
N SER A 445 9.22 56.15 -10.41
CA SER A 445 10.01 56.73 -11.52
C SER A 445 11.12 57.78 -11.29
N GLY A 446 12.34 57.40 -11.68
CA GLY A 446 13.46 58.31 -12.01
C GLY A 446 14.49 57.64 -12.95
N LYS A 447 14.61 58.13 -14.20
CA LYS A 447 15.59 57.65 -15.21
C LYS A 447 16.83 58.55 -15.27
N LYS A 448 18.00 58.02 -15.66
CA LYS A 448 18.98 58.60 -16.63
C LYS A 448 20.17 57.64 -16.93
N PRO A 449 21.00 57.83 -18.00
CA PRO A 449 21.22 56.69 -18.92
C PRO A 449 22.62 56.53 -19.59
N HIS A 450 22.72 55.48 -20.42
CA HIS A 450 23.43 55.40 -21.74
C HIS A 450 24.97 55.34 -21.81
N ASN A 451 25.49 54.26 -22.42
CA ASN A 451 26.23 54.33 -23.70
C ASN A 451 26.34 52.95 -24.41
N GLU A 452 26.72 52.94 -25.69
CA GLU A 452 26.87 51.77 -26.58
C GLU A 452 28.37 51.42 -26.86
N HIS A 453 28.80 50.38 -27.61
CA HIS A 453 28.11 49.38 -28.48
C HIS A 453 28.34 47.92 -27.98
N SER A 454 28.45 46.78 -28.70
CA SER A 454 28.80 46.41 -30.10
C SER A 454 28.07 45.12 -30.56
N TYR A 455 28.16 44.76 -31.85
CA TYR A 455 27.41 43.63 -32.47
C TYR A 455 28.20 42.33 -32.69
N SER A 456 27.55 41.18 -32.47
CA SER A 456 27.55 40.02 -33.39
C SER A 456 26.36 39.09 -33.08
N ARG A 457 26.00 38.17 -34.01
CA ARG A 457 24.72 37.41 -34.00
C ARG A 457 24.89 35.95 -33.55
N VAL A 458 23.98 35.47 -32.68
CA VAL A 458 23.50 34.07 -32.65
C VAL A 458 21.98 34.08 -32.44
N HIS A 459 21.29 32.99 -32.78
CA HIS A 459 19.83 32.89 -32.88
C HIS A 459 19.09 33.03 -31.53
N LYS A 460 17.91 33.67 -31.56
CA LYS A 460 16.92 33.56 -30.49
C LYS A 460 16.07 32.30 -30.68
N THR A 461 16.24 31.32 -29.80
CA THR A 461 15.13 30.45 -29.39
C THR A 461 14.56 31.02 -28.10
N HIS A 462 13.24 31.26 -28.06
CA HIS A 462 12.58 31.72 -26.83
C HIS A 462 12.36 30.53 -25.90
N SER A 463 13.28 30.33 -24.95
CA SER A 463 13.02 29.50 -23.77
C SER A 463 11.96 30.19 -22.91
N PHE A 464 10.73 29.70 -22.99
CA PHE A 464 9.73 30.02 -21.96
C PHE A 464 10.25 29.49 -20.62
N PRO A 465 10.21 30.29 -19.53
CA PRO A 465 10.54 29.78 -18.21
C PRO A 465 9.41 28.85 -17.76
N ILE A 466 9.59 27.54 -17.98
CA ILE A 466 8.80 26.53 -17.29
C ILE A 466 9.18 26.63 -15.82
N SER A 467 8.35 27.36 -15.07
CA SER A 467 8.31 27.24 -13.63
C SER A 467 7.93 25.80 -13.32
N LEU A 468 8.92 24.97 -12.99
CA LEU A 468 8.71 23.59 -12.60
C LEU A 468 8.15 23.61 -11.16
N ALA A 469 6.86 23.92 -11.06
CA ALA A 469 6.13 23.90 -9.81
C ALA A 469 6.34 22.55 -9.13
N ASN A 470 6.71 22.59 -7.85
CA ASN A 470 7.12 21.41 -7.09
C ASN A 470 5.91 20.50 -6.80
N THR A 471 5.50 19.70 -7.79
CA THR A 471 4.34 18.81 -7.71
C THR A 471 4.62 17.67 -6.75
N GLY A 472 3.90 17.64 -5.62
CA GLY A 472 3.94 16.54 -4.67
C GLY A 472 3.60 15.21 -5.34
N LYS A 473 4.34 14.15 -5.01
CA LYS A 473 4.12 12.81 -5.56
C LYS A 473 2.69 12.34 -5.23
N PHE A 474 1.88 12.09 -6.25
CA PHE A 474 0.53 11.52 -6.10
C PHE A 474 0.58 10.20 -5.33
N ARG A 475 -0.32 10.03 -4.35
CA ARG A 475 -0.41 8.84 -3.49
C ARG A 475 -1.71 8.10 -3.76
N TYR A 476 -1.60 6.87 -4.26
CA TYR A 476 -2.72 5.95 -4.37
C TYR A 476 -3.28 5.60 -2.99
N MET A 477 -4.61 5.60 -2.87
CA MET A 477 -5.36 5.28 -1.66
C MET A 477 -6.23 4.03 -1.89
N PRO A 478 -6.60 3.28 -0.84
CA PRO A 478 -7.54 2.17 -0.97
C PRO A 478 -8.95 2.69 -1.31
N PHE A 479 -9.47 2.31 -2.48
CA PHE A 479 -10.79 2.66 -2.97
C PHE A 479 -11.75 1.46 -2.97
N SER A 480 -13.00 1.70 -2.59
CA SER A 480 -14.10 0.74 -2.63
C SER A 480 -15.41 1.48 -2.93
N PRO A 481 -16.35 0.91 -3.74
CA PRO A 481 -17.55 1.62 -4.18
C PRO A 481 -18.37 2.18 -3.02
N ALA A 482 -18.66 3.49 -3.05
CA ALA A 482 -19.42 4.21 -2.03
C ALA A 482 -18.88 4.07 -0.58
N GLY A 483 -17.60 3.70 -0.41
CA GLY A 483 -16.93 3.66 0.89
C GLY A 483 -16.72 5.07 1.46
N THR A 484 -16.80 5.21 2.78
CA THR A 484 -16.66 6.49 3.50
C THR A 484 -15.37 6.54 4.33
N PRO A 485 -14.84 7.74 4.63
CA PRO A 485 -13.76 7.92 5.60
C PRO A 485 -14.26 7.71 7.04
N PHE A 486 -13.33 7.55 7.99
CA PHE A 486 -13.61 7.64 9.42
C PHE A 486 -13.98 9.08 9.85
N GLY A 487 -13.37 10.08 9.22
CA GLY A 487 -13.46 11.49 9.65
C GLY A 487 -13.05 11.63 11.12
N PHE A 488 -13.87 12.31 11.91
CA PHE A 488 -13.70 12.47 13.35
C PHE A 488 -14.35 11.36 14.20
N THR A 489 -14.62 10.17 13.61
CA THR A 489 -15.33 9.07 14.30
C THR A 489 -14.61 7.72 14.15
N ASP A 490 -14.75 6.83 15.13
CA ASP A 490 -14.14 5.49 15.12
C ASP A 490 -14.89 4.46 14.22
N ARG A 491 -15.78 4.88 13.32
CA ARG A 491 -16.56 3.99 12.43
C ARG A 491 -16.76 4.54 11.02
N ARG A 492 -16.82 3.66 10.01
CA ARG A 492 -17.05 4.04 8.60
C ARG A 492 -17.70 2.92 7.78
N TYR A 493 -18.17 3.24 6.58
CA TYR A 493 -18.57 2.24 5.59
C TYR A 493 -17.36 1.83 4.73
N LEU A 494 -17.13 0.52 4.59
CA LEU A 494 -16.13 -0.01 3.67
C LEU A 494 -16.62 0.06 2.22
N THR A 495 -17.89 -0.28 1.98
CA THR A 495 -18.54 -0.21 0.66
C THR A 495 -20.06 -0.16 0.81
N MET A 496 -20.76 0.34 -0.21
CA MET A 496 -22.22 0.45 -0.28
C MET A 496 -22.70 0.24 -1.72
N ASN A 497 -23.80 -0.49 -1.91
CA ASN A 497 -24.48 -0.65 -3.20
C ASN A 497 -25.94 -1.09 -3.02
N GLU A 498 -26.62 -1.51 -4.09
CA GLU A 498 -28.02 -1.93 -4.06
C GLU A 498 -28.31 -3.18 -3.21
N VAL A 499 -27.29 -4.02 -2.94
CA VAL A 499 -27.43 -5.21 -2.10
C VAL A 499 -27.46 -4.85 -0.61
N GLY A 500 -26.74 -3.81 -0.21
CA GLY A 500 -26.58 -3.44 1.19
C GLY A 500 -25.35 -2.58 1.46
N TYR A 501 -24.86 -2.68 2.70
CA TYR A 501 -23.74 -1.88 3.19
C TYR A 501 -22.83 -2.69 4.10
N VAL A 502 -21.53 -2.44 4.00
CA VAL A 502 -20.53 -3.04 4.88
C VAL A 502 -19.92 -1.94 5.73
N SER A 503 -19.95 -2.09 7.05
CA SER A 503 -19.40 -1.14 8.01
C SER A 503 -18.27 -1.75 8.82
N THR A 504 -17.36 -0.89 9.29
CA THR A 504 -16.30 -1.25 10.24
C THR A 504 -16.28 -0.25 11.39
N VAL A 505 -16.12 -0.76 12.61
CA VAL A 505 -15.99 0.00 13.85
C VAL A 505 -14.68 -0.40 14.51
N LYS A 506 -13.86 0.55 14.92
CA LYS A 506 -12.63 0.28 15.65
C LYS A 506 -12.96 -0.18 17.08
N ASN A 507 -12.43 -1.34 17.47
CA ASN A 507 -12.68 -2.01 18.74
C ASN A 507 -11.35 -2.24 19.47
N SER A 508 -10.91 -1.26 20.26
CA SER A 508 -9.58 -1.21 20.89
C SER A 508 -8.42 -1.38 19.89
N GLU A 509 -7.86 -2.58 19.76
CA GLU A 509 -6.72 -2.91 18.89
C GLU A 509 -7.13 -3.60 17.57
N GLN A 510 -8.40 -4.02 17.47
CA GLN A 510 -8.98 -4.71 16.31
C GLN A 510 -10.16 -3.93 15.73
N TYR A 511 -10.86 -4.48 14.75
CA TYR A 511 -12.08 -3.90 14.19
C TYR A 511 -13.26 -4.88 14.27
N SER A 512 -14.47 -4.37 14.45
CA SER A 512 -15.72 -5.12 14.29
C SER A 512 -16.33 -4.78 12.93
N ILE A 513 -16.46 -5.77 12.05
CA ILE A 513 -17.07 -5.61 10.72
C ILE A 513 -18.51 -6.13 10.76
N THR A 514 -19.45 -5.34 10.27
CA THR A 514 -20.86 -5.73 10.09
C THR A 514 -21.26 -5.65 8.61
N VAL A 515 -21.85 -6.72 8.10
CA VAL A 515 -22.39 -6.84 6.73
C VAL A 515 -23.91 -6.84 6.80
N SER A 516 -24.51 -5.71 6.41
CA SER A 516 -25.95 -5.46 6.45
C SER A 516 -26.54 -5.43 5.05
N PHE A 517 -27.83 -5.76 4.93
CA PHE A 517 -28.55 -5.91 3.67
C PHE A 517 -29.83 -5.08 3.66
N PHE A 518 -30.21 -4.52 2.51
CA PHE A 518 -31.50 -3.82 2.40
C PHE A 518 -32.68 -4.80 2.29
N ASP A 519 -32.48 -5.94 1.63
CA ASP A 519 -33.44 -7.06 1.64
C ASP A 519 -33.17 -8.01 2.82
N VAL A 520 -33.75 -7.66 3.96
CA VAL A 520 -33.72 -8.44 5.22
C VAL A 520 -34.53 -9.75 5.13
N GLY A 521 -35.36 -9.92 4.10
CA GLY A 521 -36.09 -11.17 3.85
C GLY A 521 -35.24 -12.22 3.13
N ARG A 522 -34.33 -11.77 2.26
CA ARG A 522 -33.44 -12.61 1.45
C ARG A 522 -32.08 -12.89 2.08
N PHE A 523 -31.56 -11.97 2.89
CA PHE A 523 -30.25 -12.08 3.52
C PHE A 523 -30.30 -11.79 5.02
N ARG A 524 -29.44 -12.46 5.78
CA ARG A 524 -29.28 -12.24 7.22
C ARG A 524 -28.03 -11.41 7.50
N GLU A 525 -28.18 -10.30 8.21
CA GLU A 525 -27.07 -9.52 8.74
C GLU A 525 -26.15 -10.37 9.63
N TYR A 526 -24.85 -10.18 9.48
CA TYR A 526 -23.83 -10.81 10.32
C TYR A 526 -22.68 -9.85 10.62
N HIS A 527 -22.00 -10.09 11.74
CA HIS A 527 -20.78 -9.39 12.12
C HIS A 527 -19.64 -10.38 12.43
N PHE A 528 -18.40 -9.91 12.36
CA PHE A 528 -17.21 -10.64 12.79
C PHE A 528 -16.09 -9.69 13.19
N GLU A 529 -15.22 -10.13 14.10
CA GLU A 529 -14.01 -9.38 14.46
C GLU A 529 -12.93 -9.57 13.39
N ASP A 530 -12.34 -8.45 12.99
CA ASP A 530 -11.28 -8.32 12.00
C ASP A 530 -9.96 -7.95 12.69
N LEU A 531 -9.06 -8.92 12.71
CA LEU A 531 -7.70 -8.81 13.25
C LEU A 531 -6.68 -8.29 12.22
N PHE A 532 -7.13 -7.99 10.98
CA PHE A 532 -6.29 -7.61 9.85
C PHE A 532 -6.49 -6.14 9.42
N GLY A 533 -7.56 -5.49 9.89
CA GLY A 533 -7.88 -4.08 9.64
C GLY A 533 -8.21 -3.79 8.17
N TYR A 534 -9.01 -4.65 7.54
CA TYR A 534 -9.40 -4.57 6.13
C TYR A 534 -9.92 -3.18 5.76
N ASP A 535 -9.22 -2.51 4.84
CA ASP A 535 -9.52 -1.16 4.39
C ASP A 535 -10.29 -1.12 3.04
N LEU A 536 -10.30 -2.24 2.33
CA LEU A 536 -10.96 -2.45 1.03
C LEU A 536 -12.12 -3.46 1.15
N CYS A 537 -13.22 -3.23 0.42
CA CYS A 537 -14.35 -4.15 0.37
C CYS A 537 -15.14 -4.07 -0.95
N PHE A 538 -15.80 -5.17 -1.33
CA PHE A 538 -16.80 -5.19 -2.40
C PHE A 538 -17.93 -6.18 -2.08
N LEU A 539 -19.18 -5.72 -2.19
CA LEU A 539 -20.39 -6.51 -1.90
C LEU A 539 -21.10 -6.93 -3.20
N ASN A 540 -21.59 -8.18 -3.26
CA ASN A 540 -22.51 -8.65 -4.31
C ASN A 540 -23.54 -9.62 -3.69
N GLU A 541 -24.53 -10.08 -4.46
CA GLU A 541 -25.61 -10.95 -3.97
C GLU A 541 -25.19 -12.35 -3.46
N LYS A 542 -23.92 -12.77 -3.58
CA LYS A 542 -23.47 -14.14 -3.24
C LYS A 542 -22.32 -14.18 -2.25
N GLY A 543 -21.58 -13.09 -2.09
CA GLY A 543 -20.57 -12.96 -1.05
C GLY A 543 -19.92 -11.59 -0.98
N THR A 544 -19.27 -11.30 0.15
CA THR A 544 -18.47 -10.09 0.36
C THR A 544 -16.99 -10.40 0.17
N LEU A 545 -16.28 -9.55 -0.57
CA LEU A 545 -14.82 -9.57 -0.69
C LEU A 545 -14.22 -8.50 0.20
N PHE A 546 -13.24 -8.88 1.02
CA PHE A 546 -12.44 -7.99 1.86
C PHE A 546 -10.99 -7.95 1.39
N GLY A 547 -10.29 -6.83 1.60
CA GLY A 547 -8.88 -6.67 1.30
C GLY A 547 -8.16 -5.71 2.25
N GLN A 548 -6.87 -5.95 2.46
CA GLN A 548 -5.96 -5.10 3.23
C GLN A 548 -4.88 -4.55 2.28
N SER A 549 -4.91 -3.23 2.04
CA SER A 549 -4.07 -2.56 1.05
C SER A 549 -2.57 -2.73 1.28
N LYS A 550 -2.15 -2.88 2.55
CA LYS A 550 -0.75 -2.95 2.97
C LYS A 550 -0.14 -4.35 2.91
N THR A 551 -0.85 -5.35 3.44
CA THR A 551 -0.34 -6.74 3.56
C THR A 551 -0.67 -7.60 2.34
N GLY A 552 -1.53 -7.12 1.45
CA GLY A 552 -2.01 -7.88 0.31
C GLY A 552 -3.02 -8.97 0.67
N GLN A 553 -3.39 -9.14 1.94
CA GLN A 553 -4.37 -10.16 2.32
C GLN A 553 -5.77 -9.81 1.79
N ILE A 554 -6.41 -10.77 1.12
CA ILE A 554 -7.81 -10.73 0.70
C ILE A 554 -8.57 -11.92 1.28
N GLN A 555 -9.85 -11.73 1.58
CA GLN A 555 -10.76 -12.80 2.00
C GLN A 555 -12.10 -12.67 1.28
N TYR A 556 -12.54 -13.74 0.62
CA TYR A 556 -13.90 -13.85 0.09
C TYR A 556 -14.76 -14.66 1.04
N ARG A 557 -15.94 -14.11 1.38
CA ARG A 557 -16.93 -14.71 2.27
C ARG A 557 -18.26 -14.86 1.54
N PRO A 558 -18.61 -16.07 1.06
CA PRO A 558 -19.96 -16.35 0.59
C PRO A 558 -21.01 -16.05 1.66
N HIS A 559 -22.20 -15.57 1.26
CA HIS A 559 -23.32 -15.35 2.19
C HIS A 559 -24.03 -16.66 2.56
N ASP A 560 -23.97 -17.64 1.66
CA ASP A 560 -24.57 -18.96 1.83
C ASP A 560 -23.52 -20.00 2.28
N SER A 561 -23.92 -20.93 3.13
CA SER A 561 -23.05 -21.95 3.73
C SER A 561 -22.66 -23.09 2.79
N ILE A 562 -23.15 -23.09 1.54
CA ILE A 562 -22.79 -24.07 0.49
C ILE A 562 -21.28 -24.01 0.15
N HIS A 563 -20.64 -22.85 0.31
CA HIS A 563 -19.23 -22.65 -0.04
C HIS A 563 -18.45 -22.04 1.13
N SER A 564 -17.31 -22.63 1.47
CA SER A 564 -16.44 -22.12 2.53
C SER A 564 -15.78 -20.79 2.14
N ASN A 565 -15.62 -19.90 3.12
CA ASN A 565 -14.77 -18.72 3.02
C ASN A 565 -13.34 -19.11 2.60
N TRP A 566 -12.67 -18.29 1.80
CA TRP A 566 -11.27 -18.49 1.46
C TRP A 566 -10.47 -17.19 1.57
N THR A 567 -9.18 -17.34 1.92
CA THR A 567 -8.23 -16.23 2.10
C THR A 567 -7.04 -16.45 1.16
N LYS A 568 -6.49 -15.37 0.59
CA LYS A 568 -5.22 -15.37 -0.14
C LYS A 568 -4.39 -14.15 0.25
N ILE A 569 -3.08 -14.26 0.10
CA ILE A 569 -2.17 -13.10 0.15
C ILE A 569 -1.77 -12.78 -1.29
N ILE A 570 -1.95 -11.52 -1.68
CA ILE A 570 -1.58 -10.97 -2.98
C ILE A 570 -0.12 -10.50 -2.90
N PRO A 571 0.77 -10.95 -3.80
CA PRO A 571 2.12 -10.42 -3.86
C PRO A 571 2.13 -8.91 -4.15
N LEU A 572 2.78 -8.15 -3.28
CA LEU A 572 2.99 -6.71 -3.40
C LEU A 572 4.51 -6.43 -3.39
N GLN A 573 4.98 -5.62 -4.32
CA GLN A 573 6.36 -5.12 -4.37
C GLN A 573 6.55 -3.97 -3.34
N ALA A 574 7.80 -3.55 -3.11
CA ALA A 574 8.11 -2.45 -2.20
C ALA A 574 7.36 -1.16 -2.58
N GLY A 575 6.50 -0.68 -1.68
CA GLY A 575 5.63 0.49 -1.92
C GLY A 575 4.39 0.23 -2.79
N GLU A 576 4.21 -0.98 -3.30
CA GLU A 576 2.95 -1.41 -3.93
C GLU A 576 1.85 -1.52 -2.86
N ARG A 577 0.61 -1.24 -3.27
CA ARG A 577 -0.60 -1.43 -2.48
C ARG A 577 -1.68 -2.06 -3.34
N ILE A 578 -2.56 -2.86 -2.75
CA ILE A 578 -3.87 -3.06 -3.36
C ILE A 578 -4.59 -1.70 -3.31
N THR A 579 -5.08 -1.23 -4.46
CA THR A 579 -5.80 0.05 -4.57
C THR A 579 -7.28 -0.15 -4.73
N SER A 580 -7.73 -1.26 -5.32
CA SER A 580 -9.15 -1.61 -5.37
C SER A 580 -9.36 -3.12 -5.53
N VAL A 581 -10.54 -3.59 -5.13
CA VAL A 581 -10.98 -4.98 -5.26
C VAL A 581 -12.42 -5.02 -5.79
N ALA A 582 -12.77 -6.05 -6.55
CA ALA A 582 -14.13 -6.28 -7.01
C ALA A 582 -14.49 -7.77 -7.03
N ALA A 583 -15.77 -8.09 -6.82
CA ALA A 583 -16.25 -9.47 -6.83
C ALA A 583 -17.65 -9.61 -7.43
N THR A 584 -17.81 -10.61 -8.28
CA THR A 584 -19.07 -11.12 -8.78
C THR A 584 -19.25 -12.57 -8.32
N PRO A 585 -20.44 -13.19 -8.49
CA PRO A 585 -20.64 -14.62 -8.22
C PRO A 585 -19.71 -15.59 -8.99
N VAL A 586 -18.94 -15.11 -9.98
CA VAL A 586 -18.09 -15.95 -10.85
C VAL A 586 -16.65 -15.46 -10.98
N ARG A 587 -16.33 -14.23 -10.57
CA ARG A 587 -14.99 -13.62 -10.69
C ARG A 587 -14.64 -12.79 -9.46
N VAL A 588 -13.39 -12.88 -9.01
CA VAL A 588 -12.78 -11.97 -8.02
C VAL A 588 -11.60 -11.27 -8.68
N ILE A 589 -11.47 -9.96 -8.48
CA ILE A 589 -10.49 -9.09 -9.13
C ILE A 589 -9.78 -8.23 -8.07
N VAL A 590 -8.46 -8.08 -8.22
CA VAL A 590 -7.61 -7.22 -7.41
C VAL A 590 -6.76 -6.34 -8.33
N GLY A 591 -6.76 -5.04 -8.07
CA GLY A 591 -5.94 -4.04 -8.76
C GLY A 591 -4.99 -3.32 -7.80
N THR A 592 -3.81 -2.96 -8.30
CA THR A 592 -2.74 -2.38 -7.47
C THR A 592 -2.20 -1.04 -7.96
N SER A 593 -1.46 -0.35 -7.09
CA SER A 593 -0.81 0.95 -7.38
C SER A 593 0.33 0.87 -8.41
N LEU A 594 0.80 -0.35 -8.74
CA LEU A 594 1.71 -0.58 -9.87
C LEU A 594 0.98 -1.06 -11.13
N GLY A 595 -0.34 -1.22 -11.08
CA GLY A 595 -1.15 -1.66 -12.22
C GLY A 595 -1.10 -3.17 -12.47
N TYR A 596 -0.79 -3.98 -11.46
CA TYR A 596 -1.01 -5.42 -11.58
C TYR A 596 -2.51 -5.71 -11.46
N PHE A 597 -3.07 -6.29 -12.52
CA PHE A 597 -4.45 -6.78 -12.57
C PHE A 597 -4.40 -8.29 -12.32
N ARG A 598 -4.85 -8.72 -11.14
CA ARG A 598 -4.89 -10.12 -10.72
C ARG A 598 -6.36 -10.55 -10.63
N SER A 599 -6.71 -11.69 -11.22
CA SER A 599 -8.09 -12.19 -11.19
C SER A 599 -8.17 -13.68 -10.85
N PHE A 600 -9.30 -14.06 -10.27
CA PHE A 600 -9.58 -15.39 -9.76
C PHE A 600 -11.02 -15.79 -10.09
N ASN A 601 -11.35 -17.09 -10.02
CA ASN A 601 -12.75 -17.53 -9.96
C ASN A 601 -13.32 -17.36 -8.53
N GLN A 602 -14.62 -17.64 -8.35
CA GLN A 602 -15.29 -17.59 -7.03
C GLN A 602 -14.68 -18.51 -5.94
N PHE A 603 -13.83 -19.48 -6.32
CA PHE A 603 -13.14 -20.41 -5.43
C PHE A 603 -11.66 -20.04 -5.19
N GLY A 604 -11.21 -18.87 -5.65
CA GLY A 604 -9.85 -18.39 -5.46
C GLY A 604 -8.79 -19.08 -6.33
N VAL A 605 -9.19 -19.77 -7.41
CA VAL A 605 -8.26 -20.28 -8.43
C VAL A 605 -7.82 -19.11 -9.32
N PRO A 606 -6.51 -18.85 -9.50
CA PRO A 606 -6.03 -17.70 -10.27
C PRO A 606 -6.18 -17.88 -11.78
N PHE A 607 -6.41 -16.77 -12.48
CA PHE A 607 -6.20 -16.60 -13.91
C PHE A 607 -4.81 -15.99 -14.19
N ALA A 608 -4.51 -15.75 -15.46
CA ALA A 608 -3.33 -14.98 -15.86
C ALA A 608 -3.28 -13.59 -15.18
N VAL A 609 -2.09 -13.19 -14.77
CA VAL A 609 -1.82 -11.84 -14.23
C VAL A 609 -1.44 -10.91 -15.38
N GLU A 610 -2.07 -9.74 -15.44
CA GLU A 610 -1.77 -8.70 -16.45
C GLU A 610 -1.10 -7.48 -15.79
N LYS A 611 -0.29 -6.75 -16.55
CA LYS A 611 0.24 -5.42 -16.20
C LYS A 611 -0.44 -4.36 -17.06
N THR A 612 -1.12 -3.41 -16.42
CA THR A 612 -1.79 -2.25 -17.01
C THR A 612 -1.21 -0.95 -16.43
N SER A 613 -1.74 0.21 -16.82
CA SER A 613 -1.55 1.44 -16.02
C SER A 613 -2.04 1.25 -14.57
N PRO A 614 -1.48 1.99 -13.58
CA PRO A 614 -1.89 1.94 -12.18
C PRO A 614 -3.40 2.08 -11.98
N ILE A 615 -3.97 1.16 -11.21
CA ILE A 615 -5.42 1.09 -10.99
C ILE A 615 -5.80 1.98 -9.81
N VAL A 616 -6.86 2.77 -9.95
CA VAL A 616 -7.45 3.57 -8.85
C VAL A 616 -8.83 3.09 -8.42
N ALA A 617 -9.61 2.47 -9.31
CA ALA A 617 -10.91 1.91 -8.95
C ALA A 617 -11.27 0.70 -9.82
N LEU A 618 -12.03 -0.24 -9.25
CA LEU A 618 -12.56 -1.42 -9.92
C LEU A 618 -14.05 -1.59 -9.61
N THR A 619 -14.79 -2.06 -10.61
CA THR A 619 -16.12 -2.66 -10.43
C THR A 619 -16.34 -3.77 -11.45
N ALA A 620 -17.23 -4.71 -11.15
CA ALA A 620 -17.46 -5.89 -11.97
C ALA A 620 -18.91 -6.36 -11.90
N GLN A 621 -19.42 -6.90 -13.00
CA GLN A 621 -20.75 -7.50 -13.10
C GLN A 621 -20.66 -8.74 -14.00
N ASN A 622 -21.19 -9.87 -13.55
CA ASN A 622 -21.04 -11.17 -14.22
C ASN A 622 -19.56 -11.48 -14.55
N TYR A 623 -19.18 -11.49 -15.83
CA TYR A 623 -17.80 -11.68 -16.30
C TYR A 623 -17.11 -10.37 -16.71
N ARG A 624 -17.83 -9.24 -16.70
CA ARG A 624 -17.34 -7.93 -17.15
C ARG A 624 -16.68 -7.16 -16.01
N VAL A 625 -15.63 -6.43 -16.35
CA VAL A 625 -14.83 -5.62 -15.41
C VAL A 625 -14.58 -4.25 -16.03
N PHE A 626 -14.98 -3.21 -15.30
CA PHE A 626 -14.71 -1.82 -15.57
C PHE A 626 -13.62 -1.35 -14.60
N SER A 627 -12.48 -0.92 -15.13
CA SER A 627 -11.32 -0.49 -14.34
C SER A 627 -10.93 0.93 -14.69
N VAL A 628 -10.76 1.76 -13.66
CA VAL A 628 -10.25 3.12 -13.80
C VAL A 628 -8.78 3.13 -13.43
N HIS A 629 -7.98 3.76 -14.29
CA HIS A 629 -6.54 3.87 -14.18
C HIS A 629 -6.13 5.34 -14.04
N TYR A 630 -5.01 5.58 -13.39
CA TYR A 630 -4.41 6.92 -13.30
C TYR A 630 -2.92 6.88 -13.60
N SER A 631 -2.43 7.90 -14.29
CA SER A 631 -0.99 8.15 -14.43
C SER A 631 -0.71 9.65 -14.54
N GLN A 632 0.51 10.06 -14.18
CA GLN A 632 0.95 11.45 -14.34
C GLN A 632 1.10 11.87 -15.82
N PHE A 633 1.04 10.92 -16.76
CA PHE A 633 1.19 11.16 -18.20
C PHE A 633 -0.15 11.26 -18.93
N HIS A 634 -1.07 10.30 -18.69
CA HIS A 634 -2.40 10.29 -19.33
C HIS A 634 -3.51 10.92 -18.49
N GLY A 635 -3.28 11.21 -17.21
CA GLY A 635 -4.34 11.59 -16.27
C GLY A 635 -5.23 10.39 -15.96
N LEU A 636 -6.56 10.60 -16.00
CA LEU A 636 -7.56 9.55 -15.83
C LEU A 636 -7.86 8.82 -17.15
N SER A 637 -7.78 7.50 -17.12
CA SER A 637 -8.23 6.63 -18.22
C SER A 637 -9.05 5.45 -17.69
N TYR A 638 -9.77 4.77 -18.57
CA TYR A 638 -10.58 3.61 -18.23
C TYR A 638 -10.36 2.45 -19.20
N SER A 639 -10.54 1.23 -18.70
CA SER A 639 -10.66 0.03 -19.51
C SER A 639 -11.96 -0.69 -19.20
N LEU A 640 -12.52 -1.35 -20.23
CA LEU A 640 -13.68 -2.20 -20.14
C LEU A 640 -13.35 -3.56 -20.76
N SER A 641 -13.53 -4.62 -19.98
CA SER A 641 -13.02 -5.95 -20.32
C SER A 641 -13.94 -7.07 -19.86
N GLU A 642 -13.74 -8.26 -20.40
CA GLU A 642 -14.47 -9.49 -20.08
C GLU A 642 -13.47 -10.60 -19.71
N LEU A 643 -13.70 -11.25 -18.56
CA LEU A 643 -12.89 -12.34 -18.04
C LEU A 643 -13.49 -13.69 -18.47
N GLY A 644 -13.17 -14.11 -19.70
CA GLY A 644 -13.63 -15.37 -20.29
C GLY A 644 -13.12 -16.62 -19.56
N THR A 645 -13.24 -17.79 -20.21
CA THR A 645 -12.84 -19.08 -19.62
C THR A 645 -11.31 -19.28 -19.57
N SER A 646 -10.57 -18.71 -20.52
CA SER A 646 -9.12 -18.88 -20.65
C SER A 646 -8.34 -17.56 -20.60
N SER A 647 -8.93 -16.45 -21.07
CA SER A 647 -8.24 -15.17 -21.25
C SER A 647 -9.18 -13.97 -21.05
N LYS A 648 -8.56 -12.80 -20.83
CA LYS A 648 -9.24 -11.50 -20.73
C LYS A 648 -9.34 -10.86 -22.12
N ARG A 649 -10.56 -10.47 -22.51
CA ARG A 649 -10.85 -9.68 -23.71
C ARG A 649 -11.06 -8.22 -23.33
N TYR A 650 -10.61 -7.28 -24.16
CA TYR A 650 -10.96 -5.86 -24.03
C TYR A 650 -12.04 -5.46 -25.04
N TYR A 651 -13.00 -4.65 -24.60
CA TYR A 651 -13.87 -3.84 -25.47
C TYR A 651 -13.26 -2.44 -25.64
N LYS A 652 -12.78 -1.85 -24.54
CA LYS A 652 -12.08 -0.56 -24.47
C LYS A 652 -10.83 -0.73 -23.60
N ARG A 653 -9.68 -0.20 -23.99
CA ARG A 653 -8.42 -0.30 -23.22
C ARG A 653 -7.81 1.09 -23.04
N GLU A 654 -7.61 1.48 -21.78
CA GLU A 654 -7.00 2.73 -21.32
C GLU A 654 -7.41 3.99 -22.12
N CYS A 655 -8.70 4.09 -22.43
CA CYS A 655 -9.31 5.21 -23.15
C CYS A 655 -9.55 6.40 -22.20
N PRO A 656 -9.60 7.66 -22.67
CA PRO A 656 -9.79 8.82 -21.79
C PRO A 656 -11.09 8.74 -20.97
N LEU A 657 -11.00 9.06 -19.68
CA LEU A 657 -12.15 9.15 -18.78
C LEU A 657 -12.42 10.63 -18.43
N PRO A 658 -13.45 11.27 -19.02
CA PRO A 658 -13.73 12.70 -18.87
C PRO A 658 -14.54 12.99 -17.59
N MET A 659 -14.09 12.47 -16.45
CA MET A 659 -14.68 12.76 -15.13
C MET A 659 -13.96 13.96 -14.51
N SER A 660 -14.71 14.89 -13.90
CA SER A 660 -14.14 16.04 -13.21
C SER A 660 -13.32 15.62 -11.99
N LEU A 661 -12.12 16.18 -11.83
CA LEU A 661 -11.30 16.00 -10.64
C LEU A 661 -11.63 17.05 -9.55
N PRO A 662 -11.46 16.73 -8.25
CA PRO A 662 -11.69 17.69 -7.16
C PRO A 662 -10.87 18.98 -7.26
N ASN A 663 -11.54 20.13 -7.19
CA ASN A 663 -10.96 21.47 -7.21
C ASN A 663 -10.67 22.00 -5.78
N ILE A 664 -9.66 21.42 -5.13
CA ILE A 664 -9.32 21.73 -3.73
C ILE A 664 -8.62 23.09 -3.60
N ASN A 665 -9.39 24.11 -3.20
CA ASN A 665 -8.87 25.46 -2.90
C ASN A 665 -8.11 25.53 -1.55
N SER A 666 -7.32 26.59 -1.34
CA SER A 666 -6.57 26.80 -0.08
C SER A 666 -7.47 26.84 1.16
N ASP A 667 -8.69 27.38 1.04
CA ASP A 667 -9.64 27.49 2.15
C ASP A 667 -10.21 26.13 2.59
N MET A 668 -10.23 25.14 1.68
CA MET A 668 -10.61 23.75 1.99
C MET A 668 -9.71 23.12 3.06
N LYS A 669 -8.53 23.69 3.35
CA LYS A 669 -7.65 23.23 4.45
C LYS A 669 -8.27 23.34 5.85
N LYS A 670 -9.45 23.97 5.98
CA LYS A 670 -10.27 24.02 7.20
C LYS A 670 -11.72 23.57 6.96
N ASP A 671 -12.04 23.02 5.79
CA ASP A 671 -13.38 22.52 5.48
C ASP A 671 -13.59 21.11 6.06
N ALA A 672 -14.82 20.84 6.48
CA ALA A 672 -15.22 19.55 7.06
C ALA A 672 -15.14 18.39 6.06
N ASN A 673 -15.18 18.66 4.75
CA ASN A 673 -15.16 17.62 3.72
C ASN A 673 -13.75 17.33 3.17
N LEU A 674 -12.71 18.01 3.68
CA LEU A 674 -11.32 17.74 3.29
C LEU A 674 -10.91 16.29 3.53
N ASP A 675 -11.39 15.67 4.61
CA ASP A 675 -11.06 14.29 4.96
C ASP A 675 -11.56 13.27 3.93
N TYR A 676 -12.67 13.56 3.24
CA TYR A 676 -13.09 12.74 2.10
C TYR A 676 -12.09 12.79 0.95
N TYR A 677 -11.56 13.96 0.61
CA TYR A 677 -10.58 14.10 -0.46
C TYR A 677 -9.17 13.61 -0.05
N ASN A 678 -8.83 13.64 1.23
CA ASN A 678 -7.63 13.00 1.78
C ASN A 678 -7.71 11.46 1.70
N PHE A 679 -8.92 10.91 1.90
CA PHE A 679 -9.23 9.48 1.76
C PHE A 679 -9.33 9.04 0.30
N ASN A 680 -9.97 9.84 -0.55
CA ASN A 680 -10.24 9.57 -1.96
C ASN A 680 -9.81 10.76 -2.85
N PRO A 681 -8.51 10.85 -3.22
CA PRO A 681 -7.97 11.98 -3.99
C PRO A 681 -8.57 12.16 -5.39
N MET A 682 -9.22 11.13 -5.93
CA MET A 682 -9.83 11.18 -7.27
C MET A 682 -11.28 11.66 -7.25
N GLY A 683 -11.91 11.78 -6.06
CA GLY A 683 -13.29 12.24 -5.92
C GLY A 683 -14.37 11.24 -6.35
N ILE A 684 -14.01 10.06 -6.87
CA ILE A 684 -14.93 9.02 -7.36
C ILE A 684 -15.80 8.53 -6.19
N LYS A 685 -17.06 8.97 -6.06
CA LYS A 685 -17.94 8.49 -4.97
C LYS A 685 -18.28 7.01 -5.14
N SER A 686 -18.68 6.61 -6.35
CA SER A 686 -18.89 5.21 -6.69
C SER A 686 -18.76 4.97 -8.20
N LEU A 687 -18.58 3.71 -8.56
CA LEU A 687 -18.64 3.23 -9.94
C LEU A 687 -19.21 1.80 -9.99
N PHE A 688 -20.11 1.56 -10.92
CA PHE A 688 -20.88 0.32 -11.04
C PHE A 688 -21.29 0.09 -12.49
N PHE A 689 -21.80 -1.10 -12.78
CA PHE A 689 -22.60 -1.33 -13.99
C PHE A 689 -24.06 -1.00 -13.68
N SER A 690 -24.80 -0.52 -14.68
CA SER A 690 -26.27 -0.45 -14.60
C SER A 690 -26.88 -1.85 -14.51
N SER A 691 -28.17 -1.96 -14.17
CA SER A 691 -28.91 -3.22 -14.26
C SER A 691 -28.83 -3.88 -15.65
N TYR A 692 -28.64 -3.10 -16.71
CA TYR A 692 -28.51 -3.58 -18.09
C TYR A 692 -27.05 -3.63 -18.60
N GLY A 693 -26.07 -3.52 -17.71
CA GLY A 693 -24.66 -3.81 -18.02
C GLY A 693 -23.87 -2.67 -18.66
N ASP A 694 -24.32 -1.42 -18.54
CA ASP A 694 -23.58 -0.24 -19.01
C ASP A 694 -22.70 0.36 -17.89
N PRO A 695 -21.40 0.65 -18.14
CA PRO A 695 -20.51 1.24 -17.14
C PRO A 695 -20.94 2.65 -16.71
N CYS A 696 -21.03 2.87 -15.40
CA CYS A 696 -21.44 4.12 -14.78
C CYS A 696 -20.39 4.57 -13.74
N ILE A 697 -20.20 5.88 -13.60
CA ILE A 697 -19.32 6.50 -12.59
C ILE A 697 -19.92 7.82 -12.09
N PHE A 698 -19.70 8.13 -10.82
CA PHE A 698 -20.22 9.33 -10.16
C PHE A 698 -19.09 10.08 -9.44
N GLY A 699 -18.80 11.30 -9.88
CA GLY A 699 -17.65 12.10 -9.43
C GLY A 699 -17.95 13.00 -8.21
N SER A 700 -16.99 13.89 -7.92
CA SER A 700 -17.16 14.96 -6.92
C SER A 700 -17.97 16.16 -7.43
N ASP A 701 -18.24 16.21 -8.74
CA ASP A 701 -19.19 17.11 -9.39
C ASP A 701 -20.66 16.68 -9.18
N ASN A 702 -20.88 15.52 -8.54
CA ASN A 702 -22.18 14.88 -8.34
C ASN A 702 -22.98 14.62 -9.63
N THR A 703 -22.27 14.42 -10.75
CA THR A 703 -22.87 14.03 -12.02
C THR A 703 -22.70 12.53 -12.26
N LEU A 704 -23.78 11.84 -12.65
CA LEU A 704 -23.75 10.46 -13.10
C LEU A 704 -23.36 10.42 -14.59
N LEU A 705 -22.17 9.88 -14.87
CA LEU A 705 -21.71 9.62 -16.23
C LEU A 705 -21.95 8.14 -16.58
N LEU A 706 -22.60 7.88 -17.71
CA LEU A 706 -22.81 6.54 -18.27
C LEU A 706 -22.07 6.42 -19.60
N LEU A 707 -21.40 5.29 -19.83
CA LEU A 707 -20.68 5.02 -21.08
C LEU A 707 -21.61 4.35 -22.11
N SER A 708 -22.08 5.13 -23.08
CA SER A 708 -22.87 4.67 -24.23
C SER A 708 -21.97 4.08 -25.33
N LYS A 709 -22.52 3.17 -26.15
CA LYS A 709 -21.88 2.55 -27.32
C LYS A 709 -20.53 1.87 -27.00
N TRP A 710 -20.35 1.37 -25.78
CA TRP A 710 -19.07 0.76 -25.35
C TRP A 710 -18.68 -0.51 -26.14
N ARG A 711 -19.66 -1.16 -26.78
CA ARG A 711 -19.47 -2.30 -27.70
C ARG A 711 -18.81 -1.89 -29.02
N SER A 712 -18.99 -0.63 -29.46
CA SER A 712 -18.44 -0.02 -30.68
C SER A 712 -17.25 0.90 -30.34
N PRO A 713 -15.98 0.50 -30.57
CA PRO A 713 -14.83 1.27 -30.06
C PRO A 713 -14.68 2.69 -30.61
N GLU A 714 -15.23 2.99 -31.79
CA GLU A 714 -15.20 4.33 -32.41
C GLU A 714 -16.40 5.22 -32.04
N GLU A 715 -17.52 4.62 -31.61
CA GLU A 715 -18.76 5.33 -31.27
C GLU A 715 -18.94 5.59 -29.77
N SER A 716 -18.05 5.05 -28.91
CA SER A 716 -18.23 5.07 -27.46
C SER A 716 -18.23 6.49 -26.86
N LYS A 717 -19.30 6.87 -26.17
CA LYS A 717 -19.55 8.23 -25.65
C LYS A 717 -19.82 8.19 -24.15
N TRP A 718 -19.15 9.03 -23.35
CA TRP A 718 -19.59 9.29 -21.98
C TRP A 718 -20.74 10.31 -22.00
N LEU A 719 -21.86 9.98 -21.37
CA LEU A 719 -23.07 10.79 -21.34
C LEU A 719 -23.38 11.21 -19.88
N PRO A 720 -23.50 12.51 -19.57
CA PRO A 720 -24.05 12.97 -18.30
C PRO A 720 -25.56 12.78 -18.33
N ILE A 721 -26.07 11.83 -17.55
CA ILE A 721 -27.49 11.43 -17.54
C ILE A 721 -28.26 11.94 -16.31
N LEU A 722 -27.56 12.45 -15.30
CA LEU A 722 -28.16 13.02 -14.08
C LEU A 722 -27.15 13.97 -13.41
N ASP A 723 -27.54 15.22 -13.17
CA ASP A 723 -26.89 16.15 -12.23
C ASP A 723 -27.70 16.16 -10.94
N SER A 724 -27.20 15.50 -9.88
CA SER A 724 -27.98 15.38 -8.66
C SER A 724 -28.07 16.69 -7.86
N ASN A 725 -27.20 17.67 -8.14
CA ASN A 725 -27.29 19.00 -7.51
C ASN A 725 -28.51 19.76 -8.07
N MET A 726 -28.78 19.61 -9.37
CA MET A 726 -29.95 20.20 -10.02
C MET A 726 -31.26 19.51 -9.60
N GLU A 727 -31.23 18.20 -9.34
CA GLU A 727 -32.39 17.51 -8.75
C GLU A 727 -32.65 17.96 -7.31
N ILE A 728 -31.63 17.98 -6.43
CA ILE A 728 -31.76 18.54 -5.07
C ILE A 728 -32.32 19.96 -5.10
N TRP A 729 -31.80 20.83 -5.96
CA TRP A 729 -32.27 22.22 -6.10
C TRP A 729 -33.76 22.30 -6.49
N LYS A 730 -34.26 21.41 -7.35
CA LYS A 730 -35.70 21.34 -7.70
C LYS A 730 -36.56 20.83 -6.54
N MET A 731 -36.10 19.77 -5.87
CA MET A 731 -36.77 19.19 -4.69
C MET A 731 -36.86 20.23 -3.56
N SER A 732 -35.81 21.03 -3.35
CA SER A 732 -35.75 22.16 -2.40
C SER A 732 -36.50 23.42 -2.88
N GLY A 733 -37.47 23.30 -3.79
CA GLY A 733 -38.31 24.43 -4.23
C GLY A 733 -37.56 25.56 -4.95
N GLY A 734 -36.37 25.27 -5.50
CA GLY A 734 -35.50 26.25 -6.14
C GLY A 734 -34.57 27.01 -5.18
N LYS A 735 -34.49 26.58 -3.92
CA LYS A 735 -33.56 27.09 -2.90
C LYS A 735 -32.20 26.39 -3.06
N GLU A 736 -31.10 27.12 -2.90
CA GLU A 736 -29.75 26.53 -2.87
C GLU A 736 -29.49 25.95 -1.46
N THR A 737 -29.27 24.64 -1.36
CA THR A 737 -29.01 23.93 -0.10
C THR A 737 -27.57 23.42 -0.03
N THR A 738 -26.97 23.45 1.16
CA THR A 738 -25.57 23.04 1.41
C THR A 738 -25.45 21.92 2.45
N ASP A 739 -26.60 21.37 2.85
CA ASP A 739 -26.76 20.34 3.86
C ASP A 739 -27.37 19.04 3.29
N ILE A 740 -27.83 19.03 2.04
CA ILE A 740 -28.39 17.87 1.36
C ILE A 740 -27.41 17.38 0.29
N HIS A 741 -27.03 16.10 0.35
CA HIS A 741 -26.05 15.50 -0.56
C HIS A 741 -26.49 14.10 -1.03
N VAL A 742 -26.14 13.73 -2.27
CA VAL A 742 -26.40 12.38 -2.81
C VAL A 742 -25.19 11.47 -2.62
N TRP A 743 -25.44 10.25 -2.12
CA TRP A 743 -24.50 9.13 -2.12
C TRP A 743 -24.99 8.02 -3.07
N PRO A 744 -24.29 7.72 -4.17
CA PRO A 744 -24.78 6.82 -5.22
C PRO A 744 -24.56 5.34 -4.87
N LEU A 745 -25.60 4.51 -5.03
CA LEU A 745 -25.55 3.06 -4.80
C LEU A 745 -25.44 2.28 -6.12
N ALA A 746 -26.44 2.42 -7.01
CA ALA A 746 -26.52 1.74 -8.31
C ALA A 746 -27.52 2.44 -9.26
N LEU A 747 -27.44 2.15 -10.56
CA LEU A 747 -28.42 2.58 -11.57
C LEU A 747 -29.32 1.41 -11.98
N ALA A 748 -30.59 1.44 -11.57
CA ALA A 748 -31.62 0.51 -12.00
C ALA A 748 -32.40 1.14 -13.17
N TYR A 749 -32.12 0.70 -14.39
CA TYR A 749 -32.68 1.24 -15.64
C TYR A 749 -32.58 2.78 -15.77
N ASP A 750 -33.61 3.52 -15.36
CA ASP A 750 -33.73 4.99 -15.44
C ASP A 750 -33.68 5.67 -14.06
N THR A 751 -33.36 4.93 -13.00
CA THR A 751 -33.43 5.39 -11.62
C THR A 751 -32.13 5.12 -10.85
N LEU A 752 -31.52 6.19 -10.32
CA LEU A 752 -30.39 6.10 -9.41
C LEU A 752 -30.88 5.76 -8.00
N ASN A 753 -30.49 4.59 -7.51
CA ASN A 753 -30.62 4.23 -6.10
C ASN A 753 -29.53 4.97 -5.33
N CYS A 754 -29.90 5.70 -4.28
CA CYS A 754 -28.98 6.54 -3.52
C CYS A 754 -29.33 6.64 -2.03
N ILE A 755 -28.43 7.24 -1.24
CA ILE A 755 -28.71 7.75 0.10
C ILE A 755 -28.78 9.27 0.01
N LEU A 756 -29.87 9.86 0.50
CA LEU A 756 -29.98 11.31 0.73
C LEU A 756 -29.36 11.65 2.09
N VAL A 757 -28.10 12.08 2.07
CA VAL A 757 -27.34 12.50 3.24
C VAL A 757 -27.81 13.89 3.65
N LYS A 758 -28.14 14.08 4.94
CA LYS A 758 -28.51 15.37 5.52
C LYS A 758 -27.54 15.75 6.64
N GLY A 759 -26.69 16.75 6.39
CA GLY A 759 -25.64 17.19 7.32
C GLY A 759 -24.49 17.93 6.63
N LYS A 760 -23.47 18.31 7.44
CA LYS A 760 -22.28 19.04 6.97
C LYS A 760 -21.31 18.21 6.12
N HIS A 761 -21.34 16.89 6.32
CA HIS A 761 -20.51 15.95 5.57
C HIS A 761 -21.24 15.47 4.31
N ILE A 762 -20.53 15.35 3.20
CA ILE A 762 -21.08 14.88 1.91
C ILE A 762 -21.30 13.37 1.83
N TRP A 763 -20.92 12.61 2.88
CA TRP A 763 -20.99 11.16 2.97
C TRP A 763 -21.94 10.71 4.09
N PRO A 764 -22.58 9.52 3.98
CA PRO A 764 -23.47 9.02 5.01
C PRO A 764 -22.74 8.62 6.29
N GLU A 765 -23.37 8.90 7.43
CA GLU A 765 -22.94 8.46 8.76
C GLU A 765 -23.92 7.42 9.35
N PHE A 766 -23.91 7.23 10.68
CA PHE A 766 -24.64 6.17 11.37
C PHE A 766 -25.71 6.75 12.32
N PRO A 767 -26.96 6.24 12.32
CA PRO A 767 -27.47 5.14 11.50
C PRO A 767 -27.62 5.53 10.03
N LEU A 768 -27.54 4.55 9.13
CA LEU A 768 -27.74 4.78 7.70
C LEU A 768 -29.23 5.12 7.44
N PRO A 769 -29.54 6.16 6.65
CA PRO A 769 -30.89 6.38 6.14
C PRO A 769 -31.37 5.22 5.25
N LEU A 770 -32.68 5.09 5.08
CA LEU A 770 -33.23 4.20 4.06
C LEU A 770 -32.81 4.67 2.64
N PRO A 771 -32.57 3.75 1.69
CA PRO A 771 -32.38 4.09 0.30
C PRO A 771 -33.51 4.97 -0.25
N SER A 772 -33.12 5.88 -1.14
CA SER A 772 -33.99 6.79 -1.88
C SER A 772 -33.79 6.57 -3.38
N GLU A 773 -34.85 6.76 -4.14
CA GLU A 773 -34.84 6.67 -5.60
C GLU A 773 -34.80 8.08 -6.21
N MET A 774 -33.93 8.28 -7.19
CA MET A 774 -33.80 9.52 -7.95
C MET A 774 -33.78 9.17 -9.44
N GLU A 775 -34.89 9.39 -10.15
CA GLU A 775 -34.91 9.20 -11.61
C GLU A 775 -33.82 10.06 -12.29
N ILE A 776 -33.17 9.51 -13.32
CA ILE A 776 -32.18 10.24 -14.11
C ILE A 776 -32.85 11.37 -14.89
N ARG A 777 -32.14 12.48 -15.11
CA ARG A 777 -32.62 13.66 -15.84
C ARG A 777 -31.48 14.26 -16.65
N MET A 778 -31.70 14.41 -17.96
CA MET A 778 -30.71 15.01 -18.84
C MET A 778 -30.45 16.47 -18.44
N PRO A 779 -29.18 16.95 -18.39
CA PRO A 779 -28.83 18.28 -17.89
C PRO A 779 -29.13 19.39 -18.92
N VAL A 780 -30.42 19.58 -19.23
CA VAL A 780 -30.95 20.60 -20.15
C VAL A 780 -31.82 21.66 -19.45
N PHE A 781 -32.17 21.43 -18.18
CA PHE A 781 -32.91 22.41 -17.37
C PHE A 781 -32.03 23.58 -16.92
N VAL A 782 -32.60 24.79 -16.88
CA VAL A 782 -31.88 26.02 -16.50
C VAL A 782 -32.58 26.69 -15.33
N LYS A 783 -31.86 26.89 -14.21
CA LYS A 783 -32.42 27.43 -12.95
C LYS A 783 -33.23 28.71 -13.13
N SER A 784 -32.73 29.70 -13.88
CA SER A 784 -33.44 30.96 -14.12
C SER A 784 -34.79 30.78 -14.80
N LYS A 785 -34.84 30.03 -15.91
CA LYS A 785 -36.10 29.76 -16.64
C LYS A 785 -37.11 29.01 -15.79
N LEU A 786 -36.67 28.05 -14.96
CA LEU A 786 -37.57 27.35 -14.06
C LEU A 786 -38.16 28.29 -12.98
N LEU A 787 -37.36 29.21 -12.43
CA LEU A 787 -37.87 30.23 -11.49
C LEU A 787 -38.83 31.24 -12.16
N GLU A 788 -38.60 31.60 -13.42
CA GLU A 788 -39.49 32.46 -14.22
C GLU A 788 -40.86 31.80 -14.45
N GLU A 789 -40.86 30.54 -14.90
CA GLU A 789 -42.07 29.76 -15.19
C GLU A 789 -42.85 29.43 -13.90
N ASN A 790 -42.18 29.12 -12.78
CA ASN A 790 -42.87 28.87 -11.51
C ASN A 790 -43.58 30.13 -10.99
N LYS A 791 -42.99 31.33 -11.15
CA LYS A 791 -43.66 32.60 -10.82
C LYS A 791 -44.92 32.80 -11.67
N ALA A 792 -44.88 32.48 -12.96
CA ALA A 792 -46.04 32.57 -13.85
C ALA A 792 -47.15 31.56 -13.49
N ILE A 793 -46.78 30.34 -13.09
CA ILE A 793 -47.70 29.29 -12.64
C ILE A 793 -48.38 29.68 -11.32
N LEU A 794 -47.62 30.16 -10.33
CA LEU A 794 -48.13 30.60 -9.03
C LEU A 794 -49.05 31.81 -9.17
N ASN A 795 -48.65 32.83 -9.94
CA ASN A 795 -49.51 34.00 -10.20
C ASN A 795 -50.84 33.60 -10.85
N LYS A 796 -50.81 32.71 -11.86
CA LYS A 796 -52.03 32.19 -12.51
C LYS A 796 -52.93 31.39 -11.55
N LYS A 797 -52.36 30.70 -10.56
CA LYS A 797 -53.14 30.05 -9.49
C LYS A 797 -53.86 31.11 -8.65
N ASN A 798 -53.16 32.16 -8.25
CA ASN A 798 -53.70 33.23 -7.40
C ASN A 798 -54.78 34.05 -8.13
N GLU A 799 -54.67 34.23 -9.44
CA GLU A 799 -55.70 34.84 -10.30
C GLU A 799 -56.98 34.01 -10.46
N ILE A 800 -56.92 32.69 -10.21
CA ILE A 800 -58.05 31.75 -10.35
C ILE A 800 -58.65 31.38 -8.97
N GLY A 801 -57.85 31.44 -7.90
CA GLY A 801 -58.19 30.97 -6.55
C GLY A 801 -58.72 32.04 -5.59
N ALA A 802 -59.51 33.01 -6.06
CA ALA A 802 -60.07 34.07 -5.22
C ALA A 802 -61.33 33.62 -4.43
N ASP A 803 -61.20 32.60 -3.57
CA ASP A 803 -62.12 32.27 -2.45
C ASP A 803 -61.57 31.08 -1.61
N THR A 804 -60.42 31.24 -0.95
CA THR A 804 -60.02 30.39 0.20
C THR A 804 -59.04 31.14 1.08
N GLU A 805 -59.05 30.89 2.39
CA GLU A 805 -58.20 31.59 3.36
C GLU A 805 -56.73 31.18 3.20
N ALA A 806 -55.81 32.15 3.25
CA ALA A 806 -54.39 31.93 3.00
C ALA A 806 -53.69 31.38 4.26
N GLU A 807 -53.54 30.06 4.35
CA GLU A 807 -52.63 29.44 5.32
C GLU A 807 -51.17 29.73 4.95
N GLU A 808 -50.41 30.32 5.88
CA GLU A 808 -49.00 30.73 5.70
C GLU A 808 -48.04 29.52 5.68
N GLY A 809 -48.13 28.67 4.65
CA GLY A 809 -47.40 27.39 4.57
C GLY A 809 -47.00 26.92 3.17
N GLU A 810 -46.94 27.80 2.16
CA GLU A 810 -46.63 27.40 0.76
C GLU A 810 -45.13 27.31 0.40
N GLU A 811 -44.19 27.60 1.31
CA GLU A 811 -42.78 27.81 0.93
C GLU A 811 -41.98 26.56 0.48
N ASP A 812 -42.43 25.34 0.76
CA ASP A 812 -41.68 24.09 0.49
C ASP A 812 -42.34 23.21 -0.58
N LYS A 813 -42.75 23.81 -1.70
CA LYS A 813 -43.33 23.09 -2.84
C LYS A 813 -42.30 22.90 -3.96
N GLU A 814 -42.18 21.66 -4.44
CA GLU A 814 -41.24 21.25 -5.48
C GLU A 814 -41.43 22.02 -6.81
N ILE A 815 -40.32 22.34 -7.47
CA ILE A 815 -40.28 23.12 -8.71
C ILE A 815 -41.10 22.45 -9.82
N GLN A 816 -42.15 23.14 -10.28
CA GLN A 816 -43.00 22.69 -11.38
C GLN A 816 -42.28 22.89 -12.71
N ILE A 817 -42.25 21.86 -13.56
CA ILE A 817 -41.62 21.92 -14.88
C ILE A 817 -42.70 22.18 -15.96
N PRO A 818 -42.57 23.22 -16.82
CA PRO A 818 -43.54 23.46 -17.88
C PRO A 818 -43.48 22.33 -18.93
N VAL A 819 -44.65 21.90 -19.42
CA VAL A 819 -44.81 20.69 -20.25
C VAL A 819 -43.97 20.70 -21.53
N SER A 820 -43.71 21.86 -22.11
CA SER A 820 -42.84 22.04 -23.28
C SER A 820 -41.36 21.73 -22.98
N MET A 821 -40.85 22.18 -21.84
CA MET A 821 -39.47 21.93 -21.39
C MET A 821 -39.31 20.50 -20.87
N ALA A 822 -40.31 19.99 -20.15
CA ALA A 822 -40.36 18.59 -19.74
C ALA A 822 -40.33 17.63 -20.94
N ALA A 823 -41.02 17.96 -22.04
CA ALA A 823 -41.02 17.16 -23.26
C ALA A 823 -39.65 17.10 -23.97
N GLU A 824 -38.79 18.11 -23.80
CA GLU A 824 -37.44 18.15 -24.39
C GLU A 824 -36.48 17.23 -23.61
N GLU A 825 -36.58 17.21 -22.28
CA GLU A 825 -35.89 16.25 -21.40
C GLU A 825 -36.40 14.82 -21.63
N GLU A 826 -37.73 14.61 -21.56
CA GLU A 826 -38.39 13.31 -21.73
C GLU A 826 -38.01 12.68 -23.09
N TYR A 827 -37.92 13.49 -24.15
CA TYR A 827 -37.45 13.07 -25.46
C TYR A 827 -35.97 12.63 -25.46
N LEU A 828 -35.07 13.44 -24.91
CA LEU A 828 -33.63 13.13 -24.91
C LEU A 828 -33.31 11.92 -24.01
N ARG A 829 -33.92 11.84 -22.82
CA ARG A 829 -33.81 10.68 -21.91
C ARG A 829 -34.33 9.41 -22.57
N SER A 830 -35.50 9.49 -23.21
CA SER A 830 -36.05 8.35 -23.96
C SER A 830 -35.17 7.95 -25.15
N LYS A 831 -34.52 8.91 -25.83
CA LYS A 831 -33.59 8.64 -26.93
C LYS A 831 -32.36 7.87 -26.44
N VAL A 832 -31.73 8.35 -25.37
CA VAL A 832 -30.52 7.74 -24.78
C VAL A 832 -30.83 6.34 -24.24
N LEU A 833 -31.84 6.20 -23.38
CA LEU A 833 -32.23 4.90 -22.83
C LEU A 833 -32.64 3.90 -23.92
N SER A 834 -33.29 4.37 -24.99
CA SER A 834 -33.68 3.50 -26.11
C SER A 834 -32.49 3.05 -26.96
N GLU A 835 -31.51 3.91 -27.20
CA GLU A 835 -30.26 3.55 -27.88
C GLU A 835 -29.50 2.46 -27.09
N LEU A 836 -29.36 2.66 -25.76
CA LEU A 836 -28.68 1.72 -24.85
C LEU A 836 -29.39 0.36 -24.75
N LEU A 837 -30.71 0.36 -24.53
CA LEU A 837 -31.46 -0.88 -24.35
C LEU A 837 -31.59 -1.67 -25.66
N THR A 838 -31.60 -0.99 -26.82
CA THR A 838 -31.51 -1.66 -28.13
C THR A 838 -30.13 -2.32 -28.29
N ASP A 839 -29.04 -1.61 -28.03
CA ASP A 839 -27.68 -2.16 -28.11
C ASP A 839 -27.48 -3.39 -27.19
N THR A 840 -28.11 -3.38 -26.00
CA THR A 840 -28.03 -4.51 -25.06
C THR A 840 -28.86 -5.70 -25.55
N LEU A 841 -30.11 -5.50 -26.00
CA LEU A 841 -30.93 -6.58 -26.55
C LEU A 841 -30.32 -7.22 -27.82
N GLU A 842 -29.68 -6.43 -28.69
CA GLU A 842 -29.06 -6.92 -29.93
C GLU A 842 -27.77 -7.74 -29.70
N ASN A 843 -27.09 -7.56 -28.56
CA ASN A 843 -25.79 -8.18 -28.29
C ASN A 843 -25.82 -9.23 -27.17
N ASP A 844 -26.58 -8.97 -26.11
CA ASP A 844 -26.62 -9.79 -24.89
C ASP A 844 -27.97 -10.51 -24.71
N GLY A 845 -29.03 -10.05 -25.38
CA GLY A 845 -30.39 -10.56 -25.23
C GLY A 845 -31.10 -10.04 -23.98
N GLU A 846 -32.13 -10.77 -23.54
CA GLU A 846 -32.84 -10.51 -22.29
C GLU A 846 -32.14 -11.19 -21.11
N MET A 847 -31.95 -10.45 -20.02
CA MET A 847 -31.41 -10.93 -18.74
C MET A 847 -32.50 -11.10 -17.67
N TYR A 848 -33.57 -10.30 -17.74
CA TYR A 848 -34.70 -10.31 -16.82
C TYR A 848 -35.99 -10.90 -17.44
N GLY A 849 -36.10 -10.90 -18.77
CA GLY A 849 -37.20 -11.51 -19.53
C GLY A 849 -38.40 -10.59 -19.76
N ASN A 850 -38.18 -9.27 -19.69
CA ASN A 850 -39.20 -8.25 -19.97
C ASN A 850 -38.65 -7.01 -20.72
N GLU A 851 -37.37 -7.01 -21.08
CA GLU A 851 -36.70 -5.85 -21.67
C GLU A 851 -37.27 -5.45 -23.04
N ASN A 852 -37.81 -6.39 -23.82
CA ASN A 852 -38.57 -6.04 -25.04
C ASN A 852 -39.85 -5.24 -24.73
N GLU A 853 -40.54 -5.51 -23.62
CA GLU A 853 -41.72 -4.73 -23.20
C GLU A 853 -41.32 -3.33 -22.73
N VAL A 854 -40.22 -3.23 -21.97
CA VAL A 854 -39.62 -1.95 -21.55
C VAL A 854 -39.21 -1.13 -22.76
N LEU A 855 -38.50 -1.71 -23.73
CA LEU A 855 -38.10 -1.02 -24.96
C LEU A 855 -39.31 -0.62 -25.82
N ALA A 856 -40.37 -1.42 -25.89
CA ALA A 856 -41.61 -1.05 -26.58
C ALA A 856 -42.33 0.14 -25.92
N ALA A 857 -42.42 0.15 -24.59
CA ALA A 857 -42.99 1.26 -23.82
C ALA A 857 -42.14 2.55 -23.97
N LEU A 858 -40.82 2.42 -23.91
CA LEU A 858 -39.85 3.50 -24.04
C LEU A 858 -39.83 4.13 -25.45
N ASN A 859 -39.95 3.32 -26.51
CA ASN A 859 -40.18 3.82 -27.87
C ASN A 859 -41.53 4.55 -27.99
N GLY A 860 -42.54 4.14 -27.23
CA GLY A 860 -43.82 4.85 -27.11
C GLY A 860 -43.70 6.19 -26.38
N ALA A 861 -42.90 6.26 -25.31
CA ALA A 861 -42.59 7.50 -24.59
C ALA A 861 -41.80 8.48 -25.47
N TYR A 862 -40.77 8.00 -26.18
CA TYR A 862 -39.99 8.75 -27.16
C TYR A 862 -40.87 9.45 -28.20
N ASP A 863 -41.72 8.69 -28.91
CA ASP A 863 -42.62 9.25 -29.93
C ASP A 863 -43.65 10.21 -29.32
N LYS A 864 -44.15 9.92 -28.11
CA LYS A 864 -45.11 10.79 -27.39
C LYS A 864 -44.48 12.11 -26.95
N ALA A 865 -43.25 12.13 -26.46
CA ALA A 865 -42.49 13.33 -26.14
C ALA A 865 -42.18 14.16 -27.39
N LEU A 866 -41.67 13.50 -28.43
CA LEU A 866 -41.38 14.13 -29.72
C LEU A 866 -42.63 14.73 -30.39
N LEU A 867 -43.80 14.10 -30.26
CA LEU A 867 -45.08 14.65 -30.72
C LEU A 867 -45.55 15.88 -29.91
N ARG A 868 -45.20 16.02 -28.62
CA ARG A 868 -45.45 17.28 -27.87
C ARG A 868 -44.60 18.41 -28.43
N LEU A 869 -43.29 18.18 -28.64
CA LEU A 869 -42.37 19.15 -29.24
C LEU A 869 -42.80 19.55 -30.65
N PHE A 870 -43.26 18.58 -31.45
CA PHE A 870 -43.83 18.80 -32.77
C PHE A 870 -45.08 19.70 -32.73
N ALA A 871 -45.99 19.46 -31.78
CA ALA A 871 -47.18 20.29 -31.59
C ALA A 871 -46.83 21.73 -31.19
N SER A 872 -45.83 21.93 -30.31
CA SER A 872 -45.31 23.28 -30.00
C SER A 872 -44.71 23.94 -31.24
N ALA A 873 -43.87 23.25 -32.01
CA ALA A 873 -43.29 23.80 -33.25
C ALA A 873 -44.36 24.17 -34.30
N CYS A 874 -45.47 23.43 -34.36
CA CYS A 874 -46.63 23.81 -35.17
C CYS A 874 -47.35 25.05 -34.61
N SER A 875 -47.53 25.15 -33.29
CA SER A 875 -48.13 26.33 -32.64
C SER A 875 -47.30 27.60 -32.85
N ASP A 876 -45.97 27.47 -32.90
CA ASP A 876 -45.02 28.54 -33.20
C ASP A 876 -44.93 28.85 -34.72
N GLN A 877 -45.73 28.18 -35.56
CA GLN A 877 -45.68 28.21 -37.03
C GLN A 877 -44.31 27.86 -37.64
N ASN A 878 -43.43 27.21 -36.88
CA ASN A 878 -42.08 26.83 -37.30
C ASN A 878 -42.10 25.49 -38.06
N VAL A 879 -42.54 25.55 -39.32
CA VAL A 879 -42.70 24.40 -40.23
C VAL A 879 -41.39 23.62 -40.42
N GLU A 880 -40.22 24.26 -40.35
CA GLU A 880 -38.92 23.61 -40.54
C GLU A 880 -38.48 22.83 -39.30
N LYS A 881 -38.64 23.41 -38.09
CA LYS A 881 -38.44 22.68 -36.82
C LYS A 881 -39.45 21.55 -36.67
N ALA A 882 -40.71 21.77 -37.04
CA ALA A 882 -41.72 20.71 -37.02
C ALA A 882 -41.34 19.55 -37.97
N LEU A 883 -40.84 19.84 -39.18
CA LEU A 883 -40.40 18.81 -40.11
C LEU A 883 -39.20 18.01 -39.59
N SER A 884 -38.18 18.64 -39.02
CA SER A 884 -37.02 17.92 -38.48
C SER A 884 -37.40 17.02 -37.29
N LEU A 885 -38.29 17.49 -36.41
CA LEU A 885 -38.86 16.65 -35.35
C LEU A 885 -39.67 15.47 -35.91
N ALA A 886 -40.34 15.62 -37.06
CA ALA A 886 -41.07 14.53 -37.69
C ALA A 886 -40.18 13.47 -38.35
N HIS A 887 -38.94 13.81 -38.75
CA HIS A 887 -37.98 12.82 -39.28
C HIS A 887 -37.51 11.83 -38.20
N GLU A 888 -37.37 12.27 -36.96
CA GLU A 888 -36.88 11.49 -35.82
C GLU A 888 -37.90 10.46 -35.29
N LEU A 889 -39.21 10.64 -35.53
CA LEU A 889 -40.28 9.77 -35.03
C LEU A 889 -40.07 8.31 -35.45
N LYS A 890 -40.14 7.35 -34.53
CA LYS A 890 -39.89 5.93 -34.83
C LYS A 890 -41.08 5.27 -35.51
N GLN A 891 -42.29 5.35 -34.94
CA GLN A 891 -43.45 4.60 -35.45
C GLN A 891 -44.19 5.34 -36.58
N ASP A 892 -44.60 4.61 -37.63
CA ASP A 892 -45.51 5.14 -38.66
C ASP A 892 -46.89 5.56 -38.09
N ARG A 893 -47.28 4.98 -36.95
CA ARG A 893 -48.46 5.41 -36.17
C ARG A 893 -48.24 6.81 -35.59
N ALA A 894 -47.01 7.15 -35.19
CA ALA A 894 -46.64 8.48 -34.72
C ALA A 894 -46.54 9.48 -35.89
N LEU A 895 -45.98 9.09 -37.05
CA LEU A 895 -46.08 9.90 -38.29
C LEU A 895 -47.55 10.21 -38.64
N THR A 896 -48.45 9.25 -38.43
CA THR A 896 -49.91 9.44 -38.63
C THR A 896 -50.53 10.39 -37.60
N ALA A 897 -49.97 10.48 -36.39
CA ALA A 897 -50.36 11.50 -35.40
C ALA A 897 -49.83 12.89 -35.78
N ALA A 898 -48.58 12.99 -36.25
CA ALA A 898 -47.97 14.24 -36.71
C ALA A 898 -48.74 14.86 -37.89
N VAL A 899 -49.21 14.04 -38.85
CA VAL A 899 -50.15 14.48 -39.90
C VAL A 899 -51.42 15.09 -39.28
N LYS A 900 -52.08 14.39 -38.36
CA LYS A 900 -53.32 14.86 -37.70
C LYS A 900 -53.15 16.06 -36.76
N ILE A 901 -51.92 16.40 -36.40
CA ILE A 901 -51.56 17.64 -35.70
C ILE A 901 -51.36 18.76 -36.73
N SER A 902 -50.62 18.48 -37.82
CA SER A 902 -50.40 19.42 -38.93
C SER A 902 -51.70 19.86 -39.61
N GLU A 903 -52.67 18.94 -39.76
CA GLU A 903 -54.01 19.21 -40.26
C GLU A 903 -54.77 20.19 -39.35
N ARG A 904 -54.69 19.99 -38.03
CA ARG A 904 -55.31 20.87 -37.02
C ARG A 904 -54.63 22.23 -36.86
N ALA A 905 -53.35 22.33 -37.22
CA ALA A 905 -52.59 23.58 -37.27
C ALA A 905 -52.72 24.31 -38.63
N GLU A 906 -53.55 23.79 -39.55
CA GLU A 906 -53.75 24.35 -40.90
C GLU A 906 -52.45 24.43 -41.74
N LEU A 907 -51.56 23.43 -41.60
CA LEU A 907 -50.25 23.36 -42.28
C LEU A 907 -50.20 22.31 -43.42
N PRO A 908 -50.92 22.50 -44.56
CA PRO A 908 -51.01 21.52 -45.64
C PRO A 908 -49.69 21.30 -46.42
N SER A 909 -48.73 22.22 -46.31
CA SER A 909 -47.37 22.05 -46.82
C SER A 909 -46.58 21.02 -46.00
N LEU A 910 -46.75 21.03 -44.67
CA LEU A 910 -46.11 20.11 -43.73
C LEU A 910 -46.70 18.69 -43.85
N VAL A 911 -48.03 18.58 -43.92
CA VAL A 911 -48.75 17.30 -44.15
C VAL A 911 -48.16 16.51 -45.32
N LYS A 912 -47.95 17.17 -46.46
CA LYS A 912 -47.36 16.55 -47.65
C LYS A 912 -45.93 16.06 -47.38
N LYS A 913 -45.06 16.89 -46.80
CA LYS A 913 -43.69 16.49 -46.47
C LYS A 913 -43.63 15.30 -45.51
N ILE A 914 -44.53 15.21 -44.52
CA ILE A 914 -44.58 14.08 -43.57
C ILE A 914 -45.03 12.78 -44.25
N ASN A 915 -45.95 12.85 -45.22
CA ASN A 915 -46.31 11.67 -46.02
C ASN A 915 -45.14 11.21 -46.90
N ASN A 916 -44.37 12.12 -47.50
CA ASN A 916 -43.14 11.77 -48.22
C ASN A 916 -42.11 11.03 -47.33
N ILE A 917 -42.03 11.34 -46.03
CA ILE A 917 -41.15 10.60 -45.07
C ILE A 917 -41.61 9.13 -44.96
N ARG A 918 -42.93 8.90 -44.86
CA ARG A 918 -43.50 7.54 -44.80
C ARG A 918 -43.28 6.77 -46.10
N GLU A 919 -43.51 7.42 -47.24
CA GLU A 919 -43.27 6.85 -48.57
C GLU A 919 -41.79 6.45 -48.74
N ALA A 920 -40.85 7.32 -48.32
CA ALA A 920 -39.43 7.02 -48.34
C ALA A 920 -39.05 5.86 -47.40
N ARG A 921 -39.70 5.73 -46.23
CA ARG A 921 -39.49 4.57 -45.33
C ARG A 921 -39.95 3.26 -45.97
N TYR A 922 -41.11 3.25 -46.64
CA TYR A 922 -41.57 2.09 -47.40
C TYR A 922 -40.65 1.78 -48.60
N GLU A 923 -40.11 2.80 -49.28
CA GLU A 923 -39.14 2.59 -50.37
C GLU A 923 -37.83 1.96 -49.85
N GLN A 924 -37.34 2.34 -48.67
CA GLN A 924 -36.15 1.73 -48.06
C GLN A 924 -36.42 0.34 -47.46
N GLN A 925 -37.63 0.06 -46.97
CA GLN A 925 -38.01 -1.27 -46.46
C GLN A 925 -38.17 -2.32 -47.59
N LEU A 926 -38.24 -1.89 -48.85
CA LEU A 926 -38.34 -2.74 -50.04
C LEU A 926 -36.98 -3.00 -50.73
N LYS A 927 -35.86 -2.68 -50.06
CA LYS A 927 -34.48 -2.83 -50.56
C LYS A 927 -33.65 -3.74 -49.66
#